data_AF-A0A4R8V8Q8-F1
#
_entry.id   AF-A0A4R8V8Q8-F1
#
_cell.length_a   1.000
_cell.length_b   1.000
_cell.length_c   1.000
_cell.angle_alpha   90.00
_cell.angle_beta   90.00
_cell.angle_gamma   90.00
#
_symmetry.space_group_name_H-M   'P 1'
#
loop_
_entity.id
_entity.type
_entity.pdbx_description
1 polymer ?
#
loop_
_entity_poly.entity_id
_entity_poly.type
_entity_poly.pdbx_seq_one_letter_code
_entity_poly.pdbx_strand_id
1 'polypeptide(L)'
;MARAGQKTTSTGRKSTGGRSSSAKTTQQKSAARRSRPGDDVGIIPILARAVREVENAVERGKASPANRTKFQVIALLMRDERARAKADTSMTDAERIELMKRLDGVATILAKTAARDTSLIQLLAEDAKVSDAAKKLRRDMLIASGTELSADELIIVNEPEIVPPSVEKQVVPQSVRQAQMANPFLAPDLSAIQHKAAPQTNRLGNWELLQPLFRAFEYGAGGGAATMDLPEATSLTVPGSPDLMRHQARLLAEVKKGHRTFLVADEPGLGKTAEALLAASVSHSYPFLAVVPNVVKTNWAREVALWTPQRTATVVHGDGNDVDAFSDVVIVNYEVLDRHVGWLSRFGFKGMVVDEAHFIKNLGSQRSRHVLSLSKSIRTAQPNALMMALTGTPLINDIDDFRAIWQFLGWIDDKKPLPALMAKLEATGLTPADLGFFAEARKAVIDMGIVRRRKIDVAADIPARRIADLPIELDDELGRGIRDAEAALTARLLEKYRRVLAAKPDGSQEDLIRVVAHAELEESKAAKTGENVFTMVRKIGQAKAVLAADYTVQLARSVGKVVFFAKHIDVMDAAEEHFAKHGVRSISIRGDQTSAFRQKEIDAFANDPDVSVAVASLTAAGVGLNLQVASNVVLAELSWTSAEQTQAIDRVHRIGQAEPVTAWRIIAAHTIDAKIAELIDSKAGLAARALDGSDDEIVAESNVQLEALASLLRDALAETS
;
A
#
# COMPACT_ATOMS: atom_id res chain seq x y z
N MET A 1 31.95 -2.60 68.94
CA MET A 1 30.71 -2.91 69.67
C MET A 1 29.89 -3.83 68.77
N ALA A 2 29.94 -5.16 69.01
CA ALA A 2 28.96 -5.94 69.79
C ALA A 2 27.64 -6.15 69.00
N ARG A 3 27.35 -7.34 68.43
CA ARG A 3 26.89 -8.63 69.04
C ARG A 3 25.45 -8.53 69.63
N ALA A 4 24.57 -9.54 69.54
CA ALA A 4 24.55 -10.82 68.81
C ALA A 4 23.16 -11.53 68.91
N GLY A 5 22.90 -12.51 68.02
CA GLY A 5 22.12 -13.74 68.31
C GLY A 5 20.58 -13.63 68.43
N GLN A 6 19.82 -14.74 68.52
CA GLN A 6 20.08 -16.17 68.26
C GLN A 6 18.71 -16.93 68.22
N LYS A 7 18.63 -18.09 67.52
CA LYS A 7 17.70 -19.24 67.72
C LYS A 7 16.16 -19.00 67.68
N THR A 8 15.38 -19.59 66.77
CA THR A 8 14.92 -21.02 66.68
C THR A 8 14.26 -21.59 67.95
N THR A 9 12.96 -21.94 67.89
CA THR A 9 12.42 -23.30 68.21
C THR A 9 10.96 -23.48 67.77
N SER A 10 10.52 -24.74 67.75
CA SER A 10 9.25 -25.25 67.18
C SER A 10 8.13 -25.48 68.20
N THR A 11 6.90 -25.72 67.70
CA THR A 11 5.74 -26.53 68.17
C THR A 11 4.47 -25.94 67.53
N GLY A 12 3.42 -26.64 67.06
CA GLY A 12 2.82 -27.94 67.38
C GLY A 12 1.40 -27.66 67.94
N ARG A 13 0.27 -28.31 67.63
CA ARG A 13 -0.13 -29.57 66.94
C ARG A 13 -1.68 -29.65 67.09
N LYS A 14 -2.36 -30.60 66.40
CA LYS A 14 -3.78 -31.07 66.62
C LYS A 14 -4.91 -30.14 66.07
N SER A 15 -5.79 -30.59 65.16
CA SER A 15 -6.97 -31.50 65.27
C SER A 15 -8.24 -30.77 65.77
N THR A 16 -9.50 -31.04 65.37
CA THR A 16 -10.14 -32.24 64.76
C THR A 16 -11.58 -31.91 64.28
N GLY A 17 -12.04 -32.48 63.14
CA GLY A 17 -13.47 -32.73 62.82
C GLY A 17 -14.36 -31.52 62.45
N GLY A 18 -15.42 -31.66 61.63
CA GLY A 18 -15.85 -32.81 60.83
C GLY A 18 -17.10 -32.51 59.96
N ARG A 19 -17.38 -33.41 58.98
CA ARG A 19 -18.69 -33.85 58.42
C ARG A 19 -19.83 -32.82 58.13
N SER A 20 -20.62 -32.91 57.05
CA SER A 20 -20.67 -33.86 55.91
C SER A 20 -21.70 -33.45 54.83
N SER A 21 -21.61 -34.11 53.65
CA SER A 21 -22.62 -34.31 52.58
C SER A 21 -22.60 -33.26 51.44
N SER A 22 -22.81 -33.55 50.15
CA SER A 22 -22.84 -34.80 49.34
C SER A 22 -22.59 -34.43 47.84
N ALA A 23 -22.55 -35.28 46.79
CA ALA A 23 -22.83 -36.71 46.63
C ALA A 23 -22.06 -37.35 45.43
N LYS A 24 -22.01 -38.69 45.40
CA LYS A 24 -21.93 -39.63 44.25
C LYS A 24 -21.19 -39.25 42.95
N THR A 25 -20.15 -40.04 42.63
CA THR A 25 -19.89 -40.50 41.25
C THR A 25 -19.42 -41.95 41.27
N THR A 26 -19.94 -42.77 40.36
CA THR A 26 -19.82 -44.24 40.40
C THR A 26 -18.54 -44.73 39.74
N GLN A 27 -17.79 -45.62 40.41
CA GLN A 27 -16.68 -46.35 39.79
C GLN A 27 -17.18 -47.50 38.91
N GLN A 28 -16.57 -47.69 37.75
CA GLN A 28 -16.44 -49.01 37.14
C GLN A 28 -14.96 -49.35 36.98
N LYS A 29 -14.56 -50.51 37.51
CA LYS A 29 -13.21 -51.06 37.41
C LYS A 29 -13.09 -51.90 36.15
N SER A 30 -11.98 -51.80 35.43
CA SER A 30 -11.51 -52.82 34.50
C SER A 30 -10.11 -53.30 34.94
N ALA A 31 -9.81 -54.57 34.68
CA ALA A 31 -8.78 -55.30 35.42
C ALA A 31 -7.35 -55.01 34.96
N ALA A 32 -6.42 -54.88 35.92
CA ALA A 32 -5.01 -54.72 35.65
C ALA A 32 -4.36 -56.02 35.14
N ARG A 33 -3.77 -55.98 33.94
CA ARG A 33 -2.69 -56.92 33.56
C ARG A 33 -1.39 -56.43 34.23
N ARG A 34 -0.74 -57.32 34.98
CA ARG A 34 0.60 -57.07 35.56
C ARG A 34 1.63 -56.90 34.42
N SER A 35 2.20 -55.71 34.23
CA SER A 35 3.54 -55.55 33.64
C SER A 35 4.61 -55.78 34.71
N ARG A 36 5.85 -56.05 34.30
CA ARG A 36 6.96 -56.23 35.24
C ARG A 36 7.54 -54.86 35.63
N PRO A 37 7.98 -54.64 36.88
CA PRO A 37 8.63 -53.40 37.26
C PRO A 37 10.00 -53.31 36.57
N GLY A 38 10.05 -52.54 35.47
CA GLY A 38 11.20 -52.44 34.57
C GLY A 38 10.84 -52.10 33.12
N ASP A 39 9.60 -52.34 32.68
CA ASP A 39 9.18 -52.14 31.27
C ASP A 39 8.96 -50.65 30.85
N ASP A 40 8.96 -49.69 31.79
CA ASP A 40 8.62 -48.27 31.54
C ASP A 40 9.81 -47.28 31.61
N VAL A 41 11.06 -47.77 31.64
CA VAL A 41 12.27 -46.91 31.64
C VAL A 41 12.92 -46.90 30.25
N GLY A 42 13.25 -45.71 29.74
CA GLY A 42 13.94 -45.50 28.46
C GLY A 42 13.03 -45.11 27.30
N ILE A 43 13.63 -44.91 26.12
CA ILE A 43 12.96 -44.28 24.95
C ILE A 43 12.07 -45.24 24.16
N ILE A 44 12.33 -46.55 24.22
CA ILE A 44 11.67 -47.57 23.39
C ILE A 44 10.15 -47.69 23.65
N PRO A 45 9.62 -47.71 24.90
CA PRO A 45 8.19 -47.73 25.15
C PRO A 45 7.45 -46.52 24.56
N ILE A 46 8.11 -45.35 24.53
CA ILE A 46 7.57 -44.10 23.97
C ILE A 46 7.54 -44.19 22.44
N LEU A 47 8.63 -44.64 21.80
CA LEU A 47 8.67 -44.88 20.35
C LEU A 47 7.63 -45.93 19.92
N ALA A 48 7.49 -47.03 20.67
CA ALA A 48 6.52 -48.08 20.39
C ALA A 48 5.06 -47.63 20.56
N ARG A 49 4.77 -46.68 21.46
CA ARG A 49 3.45 -46.04 21.59
C ARG A 49 3.20 -45.06 20.44
N ALA A 50 4.14 -44.16 20.18
CA ALA A 50 4.03 -43.14 19.16
C ALA A 50 3.94 -43.72 17.74
N VAL A 51 4.67 -44.79 17.43
CA VAL A 51 4.62 -45.43 16.10
C VAL A 51 3.25 -46.08 15.84
N ARG A 52 2.62 -46.67 16.87
CA ARG A 52 1.26 -47.23 16.78
C ARG A 52 0.19 -46.15 16.65
N GLU A 53 0.36 -44.99 17.27
CA GLU A 53 -0.53 -43.83 17.04
C GLU A 53 -0.51 -43.39 15.58
N VAL A 54 0.69 -43.32 14.98
CA VAL A 54 0.84 -42.95 13.56
C VAL A 54 0.28 -44.05 12.64
N GLU A 55 0.59 -45.33 12.89
CA GLU A 55 0.04 -46.48 12.14
C GLU A 55 -1.50 -46.46 12.14
N ASN A 56 -2.13 -46.37 13.32
CA ASN A 56 -3.59 -46.29 13.49
C ASN A 56 -4.21 -45.05 12.81
N ALA A 57 -3.48 -43.96 12.68
CA ALA A 57 -3.95 -42.77 11.98
C ALA A 57 -3.83 -42.91 10.46
N VAL A 58 -2.78 -43.57 9.96
CA VAL A 58 -2.60 -43.89 8.54
C VAL A 58 -3.58 -44.97 8.06
N GLU A 59 -4.03 -45.87 8.95
CA GLU A 59 -5.13 -46.80 8.64
C GLU A 59 -6.47 -46.09 8.36
N ARG A 60 -6.64 -44.85 8.83
CA ARG A 60 -7.88 -44.07 8.64
C ARG A 60 -7.81 -43.09 7.46
N GLY A 61 -6.67 -43.00 6.77
CA GLY A 61 -6.46 -42.08 5.65
C GLY A 61 -5.01 -41.59 5.55
N LYS A 62 -4.76 -40.55 4.73
CA LYS A 62 -3.41 -39.97 4.57
C LYS A 62 -2.89 -39.36 5.88
N ALA A 63 -1.57 -39.40 6.09
CA ALA A 63 -0.95 -38.85 7.29
C ALA A 63 -1.12 -37.32 7.40
N SER A 64 -1.78 -36.86 8.47
CA SER A 64 -1.89 -35.44 8.79
C SER A 64 -0.51 -34.80 9.06
N PRO A 65 -0.35 -33.46 8.92
CA PRO A 65 0.94 -32.80 9.16
C PRO A 65 1.58 -33.15 10.51
N ALA A 66 0.80 -33.20 11.60
CA ALA A 66 1.28 -33.60 12.92
C ALA A 66 1.77 -35.06 12.98
N ASN A 67 1.10 -35.97 12.25
CA ASN A 67 1.50 -37.37 12.19
C ASN A 67 2.74 -37.58 11.31
N ARG A 68 2.94 -36.77 10.26
CA ARG A 68 4.18 -36.71 9.47
C ARG A 68 5.36 -36.26 10.34
N THR A 69 5.17 -35.23 11.16
CA THR A 69 6.17 -34.77 12.14
C THR A 69 6.49 -35.86 13.17
N LYS A 70 5.48 -36.51 13.76
CA LYS A 70 5.69 -37.68 14.64
C LYS A 70 6.50 -38.78 13.95
N PHE A 71 6.14 -39.16 12.72
CA PHE A 71 6.80 -40.20 11.94
C PHE A 71 8.30 -39.91 11.74
N GLN A 72 8.65 -38.69 11.29
CA GLN A 72 10.04 -38.26 11.10
C GLN A 72 10.84 -38.30 12.41
N VAL A 73 10.26 -37.82 13.52
CA VAL A 73 10.93 -37.82 14.83
C VAL A 73 11.17 -39.24 15.35
N ILE A 74 10.20 -40.15 15.22
CA ILE A 74 10.36 -41.56 15.63
C ILE A 74 11.48 -42.22 14.83
N ALA A 75 11.55 -41.98 13.51
CA ALA A 75 12.59 -42.55 12.66
C ALA A 75 14.00 -42.05 13.02
N LEU A 76 14.15 -40.76 13.36
CA LEU A 76 15.41 -40.18 13.81
C LEU A 76 15.83 -40.75 15.18
N LEU A 77 14.95 -40.72 16.18
CA LEU A 77 15.24 -41.23 17.53
C LEU A 77 15.56 -42.73 17.52
N MET A 78 14.89 -43.52 16.67
CA MET A 78 15.20 -44.94 16.48
C MET A 78 16.59 -45.16 15.85
N ARG A 79 17.03 -44.29 14.92
CA ARG A 79 18.40 -44.35 14.35
C ARG A 79 19.45 -44.00 15.42
N ASP A 80 19.23 -42.93 16.16
CA ASP A 80 20.13 -42.46 17.22
C ASP A 80 20.29 -43.54 18.31
N GLU A 81 19.19 -44.14 18.76
CA GLU A 81 19.22 -45.22 19.76
C GLU A 81 19.91 -46.49 19.23
N ARG A 82 19.70 -46.84 17.95
CA ARG A 82 20.41 -47.97 17.32
C ARG A 82 21.91 -47.71 17.16
N ALA A 83 22.32 -46.46 16.98
CA ALA A 83 23.73 -46.09 16.97
C ALA A 83 24.35 -46.16 18.37
N ARG A 84 23.67 -45.61 19.39
CA ARG A 84 24.08 -45.71 20.81
C ARG A 84 24.26 -47.17 21.24
N ALA A 85 23.27 -48.02 20.99
CA ALA A 85 23.29 -49.45 21.32
C ALA A 85 24.39 -50.27 20.61
N LYS A 86 24.95 -49.77 19.50
CA LYS A 86 26.13 -50.37 18.84
C LYS A 86 27.45 -49.83 19.39
N ALA A 87 27.49 -48.58 19.82
CA ALA A 87 28.68 -47.92 20.33
C ALA A 87 28.95 -48.24 21.81
N ASP A 88 27.91 -48.59 22.57
CA ASP A 88 28.05 -48.93 23.99
C ASP A 88 28.78 -50.28 24.18
N THR A 89 29.98 -50.20 24.74
CA THR A 89 30.86 -51.34 25.08
C THR A 89 30.61 -51.93 26.47
N SER A 90 29.71 -51.33 27.27
CA SER A 90 29.37 -51.79 28.63
C SER A 90 28.20 -52.78 28.66
N MET A 91 27.35 -52.79 27.63
CA MET A 91 26.23 -53.74 27.48
C MET A 91 26.70 -55.16 27.19
N THR A 92 26.04 -56.17 27.77
CA THR A 92 26.26 -57.57 27.38
C THR A 92 25.67 -57.86 25.99
N ASP A 93 26.22 -58.84 25.27
CA ASP A 93 25.72 -59.22 23.95
C ASP A 93 24.25 -59.68 23.98
N ALA A 94 23.81 -60.30 25.07
CA ALA A 94 22.41 -60.71 25.25
C ALA A 94 21.47 -59.50 25.33
N GLU A 95 21.82 -58.47 26.11
CA GLU A 95 21.05 -57.23 26.23
C GLU A 95 21.06 -56.44 24.91
N ARG A 96 22.21 -56.38 24.22
CA ARG A 96 22.32 -55.75 22.89
C ARG A 96 21.43 -56.44 21.86
N ILE A 97 21.36 -57.77 21.85
CA ILE A 97 20.47 -58.55 20.97
C ILE A 97 18.99 -58.27 21.29
N GLU A 98 18.60 -58.21 22.57
CA GLU A 98 17.22 -57.91 22.93
C GLU A 98 16.84 -56.47 22.55
N LEU A 99 17.73 -55.50 22.79
CA LEU A 99 17.51 -54.09 22.46
C LEU A 99 17.34 -53.88 20.94
N MET A 100 18.20 -54.49 20.13
CA MET A 100 18.09 -54.48 18.66
C MET A 100 16.75 -55.08 18.20
N LYS A 101 16.34 -56.22 18.77
CA LYS A 101 15.07 -56.88 18.45
C LYS A 101 13.85 -56.00 18.75
N ARG A 102 13.90 -55.20 19.83
CA ARG A 102 12.84 -54.22 20.17
C ARG A 102 12.81 -53.06 19.16
N LEU A 103 13.97 -52.53 18.76
CA LEU A 103 14.08 -51.46 17.75
C LEU A 103 13.67 -51.92 16.35
N ASP A 104 14.05 -53.13 15.93
CA ASP A 104 13.63 -53.72 14.65
C ASP A 104 12.10 -53.93 14.59
N GLY A 105 11.45 -54.16 15.74
CA GLY A 105 10.00 -54.14 15.87
C GLY A 105 9.37 -52.77 15.55
N VAL A 106 9.97 -51.68 16.02
CA VAL A 106 9.54 -50.30 15.68
C VAL A 106 9.82 -49.99 14.20
N ALA A 107 10.99 -50.37 13.69
CA ALA A 107 11.35 -50.21 12.27
C ALA A 107 10.37 -50.93 11.33
N THR A 108 9.91 -52.13 11.71
CA THR A 108 8.91 -52.90 10.96
C THR A 108 7.57 -52.15 10.85
N ILE A 109 7.15 -51.47 11.92
CA ILE A 109 5.90 -50.67 11.91
C ILE A 109 6.07 -49.39 11.08
N LEU A 110 7.21 -48.70 11.20
CA LEU A 110 7.53 -47.55 10.34
C LEU A 110 7.51 -47.93 8.86
N ALA A 111 8.12 -49.05 8.49
CA ALA A 111 8.16 -49.54 7.10
C ALA A 111 6.76 -49.89 6.58
N LYS A 112 5.92 -50.60 7.36
CA LYS A 112 4.51 -50.87 7.00
C LYS A 112 3.70 -49.59 6.83
N THR A 113 3.94 -48.59 7.68
CA THR A 113 3.25 -47.30 7.63
C THR A 113 3.65 -46.49 6.39
N ALA A 114 4.94 -46.44 6.05
CA ALA A 114 5.44 -45.80 4.83
C ALA A 114 5.06 -46.53 3.54
N ALA A 115 4.87 -47.85 3.58
CA ALA A 115 4.33 -48.61 2.45
C ALA A 115 2.84 -48.31 2.19
N ARG A 116 2.08 -47.92 3.23
CA ARG A 116 0.67 -47.49 3.12
C ARG A 116 0.52 -46.03 2.71
N ASP A 117 1.38 -45.14 3.20
CA ASP A 117 1.46 -43.73 2.75
C ASP A 117 2.87 -43.43 2.22
N THR A 118 3.05 -43.61 0.90
CA THR A 118 4.34 -43.44 0.21
C THR A 118 4.92 -42.04 0.35
N SER A 119 4.10 -41.03 0.68
CA SER A 119 4.57 -39.67 0.93
C SER A 119 5.37 -39.53 2.24
N LEU A 120 5.41 -40.56 3.08
CA LEU A 120 6.27 -40.64 4.27
C LEU A 120 7.69 -41.12 3.95
N ILE A 121 7.92 -41.78 2.81
CA ILE A 121 9.23 -42.34 2.44
C ILE A 121 10.29 -41.23 2.32
N GLN A 122 9.91 -40.07 1.78
CA GLN A 122 10.79 -38.89 1.66
C GLN A 122 11.29 -38.37 3.01
N LEU A 123 10.56 -38.62 4.11
CA LEU A 123 10.96 -38.20 5.46
C LEU A 123 11.97 -39.15 6.11
N LEU A 124 12.28 -40.29 5.47
CA LEU A 124 13.29 -41.26 5.91
C LEU A 124 14.66 -41.05 5.23
N ALA A 125 14.77 -40.13 4.26
CA ALA A 125 16.05 -39.81 3.64
C ALA A 125 17.02 -39.20 4.67
N GLU A 126 18.33 -39.38 4.47
CA GLU A 126 19.35 -38.91 5.42
C GLU A 126 19.51 -37.37 5.41
N ASP A 127 19.13 -36.73 4.32
CA ASP A 127 19.14 -35.28 4.07
C ASP A 127 17.79 -34.59 4.35
N ALA A 128 16.79 -35.32 4.85
CA ALA A 128 15.45 -34.81 5.09
C ALA A 128 15.43 -33.68 6.16
N LYS A 129 15.26 -32.43 5.71
CA LYS A 129 15.22 -31.24 6.59
C LYS A 129 14.24 -31.43 7.76
N VAL A 130 14.73 -31.20 8.98
CA VAL A 130 13.97 -31.32 10.23
C VAL A 130 13.36 -29.97 10.59
N SER A 131 12.02 -29.89 10.63
CA SER A 131 11.30 -28.65 11.00
C SER A 131 11.40 -28.35 12.49
N ASP A 132 11.18 -27.10 12.89
CA ASP A 132 11.29 -26.70 14.30
C ASP A 132 10.21 -27.35 15.18
N ALA A 133 9.05 -27.67 14.61
CA ALA A 133 8.04 -28.52 15.24
C ALA A 133 8.56 -29.96 15.49
N ALA A 134 9.36 -30.52 14.58
CA ALA A 134 10.01 -31.81 14.78
C ALA A 134 11.12 -31.74 15.84
N LYS A 135 11.95 -30.68 15.85
CA LYS A 135 12.97 -30.44 16.89
C LYS A 135 12.33 -30.37 18.28
N LYS A 136 11.24 -29.60 18.44
CA LYS A 136 10.50 -29.50 19.71
C LYS A 136 9.93 -30.86 20.15
N LEU A 137 9.25 -31.57 19.24
CA LEU A 137 8.66 -32.88 19.55
C LEU A 137 9.73 -33.94 19.91
N ARG A 138 10.88 -33.92 19.23
CA ARG A 138 12.05 -34.77 19.56
C ARG A 138 12.50 -34.54 21.01
N ARG A 139 12.66 -33.27 21.41
CA ARG A 139 13.03 -32.91 22.79
C ARG A 139 11.97 -33.33 23.79
N ASP A 140 10.69 -33.10 23.51
CA ASP A 140 9.59 -33.47 24.41
C ASP A 140 9.52 -35.01 24.62
N MET A 141 9.85 -35.81 23.58
CA MET A 141 9.99 -37.28 23.70
C MET A 141 11.22 -37.72 24.50
N LEU A 142 12.36 -37.03 24.37
CA LEU A 142 13.59 -37.32 25.13
C LEU A 142 13.47 -36.94 26.63
N ILE A 143 12.80 -35.84 26.94
CA ILE A 143 12.45 -35.47 28.32
C ILE A 143 11.51 -36.53 28.91
N ALA A 144 10.52 -36.99 28.15
CA ALA A 144 9.60 -38.04 28.58
C ALA A 144 10.28 -39.40 28.80
N SER A 145 11.40 -39.70 28.13
CA SER A 145 12.18 -40.94 28.33
C SER A 145 13.14 -40.90 29.52
N GLY A 146 13.27 -39.76 30.19
CA GLY A 146 14.18 -39.59 31.33
C GLY A 146 15.66 -39.63 30.96
N THR A 147 16.00 -39.30 29.71
CA THR A 147 17.37 -39.38 29.18
C THR A 147 18.11 -38.06 29.45
N GLU A 148 19.35 -38.12 29.94
CA GLU A 148 20.18 -36.93 30.10
C GLU A 148 20.50 -36.31 28.72
N LEU A 149 20.17 -35.02 28.56
CA LEU A 149 20.37 -34.25 27.33
C LEU A 149 21.81 -33.72 27.27
N SER A 150 22.41 -33.70 26.08
CA SER A 150 23.73 -33.11 25.88
C SER A 150 23.69 -31.57 25.98
N ALA A 151 24.83 -30.95 26.25
CA ALA A 151 24.94 -29.49 26.40
C ALA A 151 24.43 -28.73 25.15
N ASP A 152 24.59 -29.30 23.95
CA ASP A 152 24.11 -28.71 22.70
C ASP A 152 22.57 -28.76 22.54
N GLU A 153 21.89 -29.73 23.17
CA GLU A 153 20.42 -29.82 23.20
C GLU A 153 19.79 -28.97 24.33
N LEU A 154 20.61 -28.45 25.25
CA LEU A 154 20.18 -27.56 26.36
C LEU A 154 20.28 -26.07 26.03
N ILE A 155 20.85 -25.69 24.88
CA ILE A 155 20.99 -24.27 24.51
C ILE A 155 19.60 -23.72 24.16
N ILE A 156 19.00 -23.04 25.14
CA ILE A 156 17.96 -22.04 24.89
C ILE A 156 18.64 -20.86 24.20
N VAL A 157 18.89 -21.03 22.90
CA VAL A 157 18.70 -19.91 21.99
C VAL A 157 17.18 -19.71 21.98
N ASN A 158 16.69 -18.94 22.96
CA ASN A 158 15.73 -17.92 22.59
C ASN A 158 16.48 -17.15 21.52
N GLU A 159 16.25 -17.51 20.25
CA GLU A 159 16.48 -16.54 19.19
C GLU A 159 15.71 -15.33 19.72
N PRO A 160 16.36 -14.15 19.91
CA PRO A 160 15.55 -12.96 20.00
C PRO A 160 14.64 -13.06 18.79
N GLU A 161 13.31 -13.01 19.00
CA GLU A 161 12.35 -12.98 17.89
C GLU A 161 12.99 -12.10 16.85
N ILE A 162 13.20 -12.59 15.61
CA ILE A 162 13.84 -11.78 14.58
C ILE A 162 12.87 -10.64 14.34
N VAL A 163 13.02 -9.59 15.14
CA VAL A 163 12.06 -8.52 15.23
C VAL A 163 12.22 -7.89 13.87
N PRO A 164 11.18 -7.96 13.01
CA PRO A 164 11.35 -7.54 11.63
C PRO A 164 11.92 -6.11 11.67
N PRO A 165 12.85 -5.73 10.77
CA PRO A 165 13.63 -4.49 10.89
C PRO A 165 12.80 -3.18 10.90
N SER A 166 11.47 -3.31 10.82
CA SER A 166 10.46 -2.31 11.14
C SER A 166 10.20 -2.08 12.64
N VAL A 167 10.66 -2.93 13.57
CA VAL A 167 10.38 -2.79 15.02
C VAL A 167 11.52 -2.09 15.77
N GLU A 168 12.78 -2.32 15.40
CA GLU A 168 13.92 -1.57 15.95
C GLU A 168 13.83 -0.05 15.71
N LYS A 169 13.05 0.36 14.70
CA LYS A 169 12.81 1.77 14.35
C LYS A 169 11.54 2.36 14.98
N GLN A 170 10.80 1.59 15.78
CA GLN A 170 9.53 2.08 16.34
C GLN A 170 9.75 3.01 17.52
N VAL A 171 9.20 4.21 17.40
CA VAL A 171 9.18 5.23 18.44
C VAL A 171 7.79 5.33 19.04
N VAL A 172 7.71 5.68 20.32
CA VAL A 172 6.43 5.93 21.00
C VAL A 172 6.57 7.24 21.78
N PRO A 173 5.98 8.35 21.30
CA PRO A 173 6.03 9.64 21.96
C PRO A 173 5.58 9.59 23.42
N GLN A 174 6.13 10.49 24.25
CA GLN A 174 5.83 10.51 25.69
C GLN A 174 4.34 10.79 25.96
N SER A 175 3.74 11.72 25.22
CA SER A 175 2.30 12.03 25.25
C SER A 175 1.44 10.80 24.90
N VAL A 176 1.84 10.01 23.92
CA VAL A 176 1.14 8.77 23.53
C VAL A 176 1.16 7.74 24.66
N ARG A 177 2.30 7.60 25.36
CA ARG A 177 2.37 6.75 26.57
C ARG A 177 1.44 7.28 27.67
N GLN A 178 1.37 8.60 27.88
CA GLN A 178 0.48 9.21 28.86
C GLN A 178 -1.00 8.99 28.49
N ALA A 179 -1.39 9.19 27.24
CA ALA A 179 -2.75 8.94 26.75
C ALA A 179 -3.15 7.45 26.89
N GLN A 180 -2.24 6.52 26.58
CA GLN A 180 -2.45 5.08 26.80
C GLN A 180 -2.57 4.70 28.29
N MET A 181 -1.83 5.37 29.19
CA MET A 181 -1.99 5.18 30.64
C MET A 181 -3.27 5.81 31.18
N ALA A 182 -3.75 6.90 30.59
CA ALA A 182 -5.02 7.53 30.95
C ALA A 182 -6.24 6.73 30.44
N ASN A 183 -6.09 6.02 29.33
CA ASN A 183 -7.13 5.15 28.76
C ASN A 183 -6.59 3.73 28.45
N PRO A 184 -6.29 2.92 29.49
CA PRO A 184 -5.66 1.60 29.31
C PRO A 184 -6.61 0.53 28.75
N PHE A 185 -7.92 0.81 28.69
CA PHE A 185 -8.95 -0.09 28.19
C PHE A 185 -9.82 0.63 27.16
N LEU A 186 -9.39 0.61 25.89
CA LEU A 186 -10.26 0.96 24.77
C LEU A 186 -11.46 0.00 24.77
N ALA A 187 -12.65 0.53 25.01
CA ALA A 187 -13.88 -0.26 24.97
C ALA A 187 -14.08 -0.85 23.56
N PRO A 188 -14.30 -2.17 23.42
CA PRO A 188 -14.52 -2.78 22.11
C PRO A 188 -15.83 -2.27 21.51
N ASP A 189 -15.80 -1.87 20.23
CA ASP A 189 -17.03 -1.53 19.51
C ASP A 189 -17.77 -2.82 19.11
N LEU A 190 -18.79 -3.16 19.91
CA LEU A 190 -19.60 -4.37 19.72
C LEU A 190 -20.70 -4.21 18.66
N SER A 191 -20.86 -3.04 18.05
CA SER A 191 -21.94 -2.79 17.08
C SER A 191 -21.91 -3.73 15.87
N ALA A 192 -20.73 -4.14 15.41
CA ALA A 192 -20.58 -5.06 14.28
C ALA A 192 -20.99 -6.52 14.56
N ILE A 193 -21.24 -6.90 15.81
CA ILE A 193 -21.67 -8.27 16.16
C ILE A 193 -23.07 -8.58 15.60
N GLN A 194 -23.85 -7.56 15.21
CA GLN A 194 -25.26 -7.72 14.83
C GLN A 194 -25.52 -8.20 13.38
N HIS A 195 -24.51 -8.34 12.52
CA HIS A 195 -24.71 -8.75 11.11
C HIS A 195 -24.10 -10.10 10.75
N LYS A 196 -24.66 -11.19 11.31
CA LYS A 196 -24.68 -12.47 10.59
C LYS A 196 -25.67 -12.35 9.44
N ALA A 197 -25.17 -12.06 8.25
CA ALA A 197 -25.96 -12.15 7.02
C ALA A 197 -26.55 -13.57 6.88
N ALA A 198 -27.76 -13.67 6.33
CA ALA A 198 -28.35 -14.94 5.95
C ALA A 198 -27.43 -15.69 4.97
N PRO A 199 -27.48 -17.04 4.90
CA PRO A 199 -26.70 -17.80 3.92
C PRO A 199 -27.08 -17.35 2.50
N GLN A 200 -26.21 -16.57 1.87
CA GLN A 200 -26.38 -16.12 0.49
C GLN A 200 -26.05 -17.26 -0.47
N THR A 201 -26.62 -17.19 -1.67
CA THR A 201 -26.18 -18.02 -2.79
C THR A 201 -24.69 -17.80 -3.02
N ASN A 202 -23.96 -18.87 -3.36
CA ASN A 202 -22.53 -18.81 -3.63
C ASN A 202 -22.28 -18.92 -5.15
N ARG A 203 -23.02 -18.14 -5.96
CA ARG A 203 -22.94 -18.19 -7.45
C ARG A 203 -21.56 -17.77 -7.93
N LEU A 204 -21.00 -16.76 -7.28
CA LEU A 204 -19.72 -16.13 -7.61
C LEU A 204 -18.53 -16.73 -6.83
N GLY A 205 -18.77 -17.67 -5.90
CA GLY A 205 -17.73 -18.20 -5.00
C GLY A 205 -16.57 -18.96 -5.65
N ASN A 206 -16.75 -19.41 -6.91
CA ASN A 206 -15.71 -20.08 -7.70
C ASN A 206 -15.06 -19.15 -8.74
N TRP A 207 -15.47 -17.88 -8.83
CA TRP A 207 -14.99 -16.92 -9.82
C TRP A 207 -13.86 -16.04 -9.26
N GLU A 208 -12.86 -15.75 -10.09
CA GLU A 208 -11.88 -14.71 -9.78
C GLU A 208 -12.47 -13.34 -10.17
N LEU A 209 -13.01 -12.62 -9.18
CA LEU A 209 -13.81 -11.41 -9.43
C LEU A 209 -12.99 -10.12 -9.53
N LEU A 210 -11.76 -10.07 -9.04
CA LEU A 210 -11.00 -8.81 -8.98
C LEU A 210 -10.73 -8.24 -10.39
N GLN A 211 -10.24 -9.06 -11.31
CA GLN A 211 -10.00 -8.65 -12.70
C GLN A 211 -11.29 -8.18 -13.42
N PRO A 212 -12.41 -8.95 -13.39
CA PRO A 212 -13.71 -8.46 -13.87
C PRO A 212 -14.19 -7.15 -13.22
N LEU A 213 -13.92 -6.92 -11.93
CA LEU A 213 -14.29 -5.69 -11.22
C LEU A 213 -13.47 -4.47 -11.65
N PHE A 214 -12.18 -4.63 -11.96
CA PHE A 214 -11.38 -3.53 -12.52
C PHE A 214 -11.83 -3.21 -13.95
N ARG A 215 -12.03 -4.23 -14.80
CA ARG A 215 -12.56 -4.09 -16.16
C ARG A 215 -13.97 -3.48 -16.21
N ALA A 216 -14.77 -3.66 -15.17
CA ALA A 216 -16.07 -2.98 -15.04
C ALA A 216 -15.93 -1.45 -15.05
N PHE A 217 -14.78 -0.90 -14.64
CA PHE A 217 -14.52 0.54 -14.74
C PHE A 217 -14.12 0.99 -16.15
N GLU A 218 -13.67 0.08 -17.01
CA GLU A 218 -13.35 0.36 -18.42
C GLU A 218 -14.59 0.24 -19.32
N TYR A 219 -15.25 -0.93 -19.29
CA TYR A 219 -16.32 -1.28 -20.24
C TYR A 219 -17.74 -1.03 -19.70
N GLY A 220 -17.90 -0.89 -18.38
CA GLY A 220 -19.21 -0.72 -17.73
C GLY A 220 -19.70 0.73 -17.64
N ALA A 221 -19.02 1.67 -18.29
CA ALA A 221 -19.19 3.11 -18.08
C ALA A 221 -20.53 3.68 -18.55
N GLY A 222 -20.95 3.37 -19.79
CA GLY A 222 -22.25 3.72 -20.35
C GLY A 222 -22.62 5.21 -20.26
N GLY A 223 -21.68 6.11 -20.54
CA GLY A 223 -21.86 7.56 -20.43
C GLY A 223 -21.79 8.16 -19.01
N GLY A 224 -21.70 7.35 -17.95
CA GLY A 224 -21.90 7.79 -16.56
C GLY A 224 -20.62 8.04 -15.75
N ALA A 225 -20.55 9.23 -15.14
CA ALA A 225 -19.55 9.53 -14.11
C ALA A 225 -19.72 8.60 -12.88
N ALA A 226 -18.59 8.12 -12.35
CA ALA A 226 -18.53 7.16 -11.26
C ALA A 226 -18.77 7.80 -9.89
N THR A 227 -19.97 8.34 -9.68
CA THR A 227 -20.41 8.90 -8.40
C THR A 227 -21.64 8.15 -7.89
N MET A 228 -21.64 7.81 -6.60
CA MET A 228 -22.82 7.29 -5.93
C MET A 228 -23.92 8.35 -5.84
N ASP A 229 -25.18 7.90 -5.73
CA ASP A 229 -26.31 8.78 -5.47
C ASP A 229 -26.24 9.35 -4.05
N LEU A 230 -25.71 10.57 -3.92
CA LEU A 230 -25.67 11.30 -2.66
C LEU A 230 -27.02 12.00 -2.39
N PRO A 231 -27.60 11.89 -1.18
CA PRO A 231 -28.85 12.56 -0.81
C PRO A 231 -28.69 14.08 -0.84
N GLU A 232 -29.77 14.82 -1.09
CA GLU A 232 -29.79 16.27 -0.86
C GLU A 232 -29.63 16.61 0.62
N ALA A 233 -28.90 17.69 0.89
CA ALA A 233 -28.60 18.13 2.24
C ALA A 233 -29.70 19.06 2.77
N THR A 234 -30.09 18.85 4.03
CA THR A 234 -31.06 19.72 4.73
C THR A 234 -30.46 21.05 5.21
N SER A 235 -29.14 21.20 5.20
CA SER A 235 -28.43 22.44 5.51
C SER A 235 -27.10 22.50 4.77
N LEU A 236 -26.70 23.71 4.36
CA LEU A 236 -25.35 24.03 3.86
C LEU A 236 -24.41 24.53 4.97
N THR A 237 -24.87 24.60 6.21
CA THR A 237 -24.07 25.08 7.35
C THR A 237 -23.75 23.95 8.33
N VAL A 238 -22.54 23.97 8.88
CA VAL A 238 -22.11 23.15 10.02
C VAL A 238 -21.68 24.12 11.13
N PRO A 239 -22.14 23.95 12.39
CA PRO A 239 -21.81 24.89 13.46
C PRO A 239 -20.29 25.03 13.67
N GLY A 240 -19.80 26.26 13.58
CA GLY A 240 -18.37 26.60 13.71
C GLY A 240 -17.57 26.51 12.41
N SER A 241 -18.16 26.06 11.30
CA SER A 241 -17.51 25.95 10.00
C SER A 241 -17.96 27.08 9.04
N PRO A 242 -17.15 27.45 8.03
CA PRO A 242 -17.60 28.23 6.88
C PRO A 242 -18.77 27.56 6.13
N ASP A 243 -19.50 28.34 5.34
CA ASP A 243 -20.59 27.85 4.48
C ASP A 243 -20.10 26.80 3.49
N LEU A 244 -20.87 25.72 3.32
CA LEU A 244 -20.53 24.61 2.46
C LEU A 244 -21.10 24.76 1.06
N MET A 245 -20.33 24.30 0.09
CA MET A 245 -20.86 24.07 -1.25
C MET A 245 -21.85 22.90 -1.22
N ARG A 246 -22.89 22.97 -2.07
CA ARG A 246 -23.97 21.97 -2.10
C ARG A 246 -23.44 20.53 -2.25
N HIS A 247 -22.40 20.31 -3.04
CA HIS A 247 -21.80 18.98 -3.20
C HIS A 247 -21.20 18.44 -1.89
N GLN A 248 -20.51 19.29 -1.13
CA GLN A 248 -19.92 18.94 0.16
C GLN A 248 -21.00 18.56 1.15
N ALA A 249 -22.07 19.35 1.22
CA ALA A 249 -23.21 19.09 2.10
C ALA A 249 -23.90 17.75 1.77
N ARG A 250 -24.03 17.38 0.48
CA ARG A 250 -24.59 16.08 0.04
C ARG A 250 -23.75 14.88 0.52
N LEU A 251 -22.41 14.98 0.49
CA LEU A 251 -21.52 13.95 1.05
C LEU A 251 -21.74 13.81 2.57
N LEU A 252 -21.80 14.94 3.29
CA LEU A 252 -22.06 14.93 4.74
C LEU A 252 -23.44 14.37 5.11
N ALA A 253 -24.44 14.53 4.25
CA ALA A 253 -25.76 13.94 4.45
C ALA A 253 -25.72 12.40 4.37
N GLU A 254 -24.88 11.81 3.51
CA GLU A 254 -24.67 10.35 3.47
C GLU A 254 -23.87 9.85 4.67
N VAL A 255 -22.87 10.62 5.14
CA VAL A 255 -22.18 10.36 6.41
C VAL A 255 -23.17 10.33 7.59
N LYS A 256 -24.16 11.24 7.62
CA LYS A 256 -25.22 11.27 8.65
C LYS A 256 -26.11 10.02 8.64
N LYS A 257 -26.38 9.43 7.47
CA LYS A 257 -27.16 8.18 7.36
C LYS A 257 -26.42 6.95 7.93
N GLY A 258 -25.11 7.02 8.09
CA GLY A 258 -24.29 5.92 8.60
C GLY A 258 -23.25 5.37 7.62
N HIS A 259 -23.11 5.93 6.42
CA HIS A 259 -22.06 5.50 5.49
C HIS A 259 -20.67 5.88 6.02
N ARG A 260 -19.67 4.99 5.86
CA ARG A 260 -18.34 5.14 6.50
C ARG A 260 -17.13 4.96 5.59
N THR A 261 -17.28 4.46 4.37
CA THR A 261 -16.15 4.28 3.44
C THR A 261 -16.32 5.15 2.20
N PHE A 262 -15.38 6.05 1.90
CA PHE A 262 -15.47 6.94 0.75
C PHE A 262 -14.17 6.99 -0.07
N LEU A 263 -14.30 6.87 -1.40
CA LEU A 263 -13.29 7.27 -2.37
C LEU A 263 -13.72 8.61 -2.97
N VAL A 264 -13.14 9.71 -2.47
CA VAL A 264 -13.40 11.05 -2.98
C VAL A 264 -12.43 11.33 -4.12
N ALA A 265 -12.88 11.02 -5.33
CA ALA A 265 -12.19 11.11 -6.62
C ALA A 265 -12.46 12.44 -7.36
N ASP A 266 -13.06 13.41 -6.67
CA ASP A 266 -13.30 14.77 -7.16
C ASP A 266 -12.08 15.43 -7.80
N GLU A 267 -12.33 16.33 -8.74
CA GLU A 267 -11.28 17.15 -9.34
C GLU A 267 -10.45 17.92 -8.27
N PRO A 268 -9.13 18.11 -8.46
CA PRO A 268 -8.33 18.91 -7.54
C PRO A 268 -8.92 20.31 -7.36
N GLY A 269 -9.02 20.78 -6.11
CA GLY A 269 -9.55 22.11 -5.80
C GLY A 269 -10.97 22.14 -5.23
N LEU A 270 -11.79 21.09 -5.37
CA LEU A 270 -13.20 21.03 -4.90
C LEU A 270 -13.41 20.93 -3.37
N GLY A 271 -12.36 21.13 -2.58
CA GLY A 271 -12.45 21.17 -1.10
C GLY A 271 -12.46 19.82 -0.40
N LYS A 272 -11.90 18.76 -1.01
CA LYS A 272 -11.81 17.39 -0.43
C LYS A 272 -11.30 17.34 1.03
N THR A 273 -10.33 18.18 1.39
CA THR A 273 -9.82 18.31 2.77
C THR A 273 -10.92 18.75 3.75
N ALA A 274 -11.73 19.74 3.37
CA ALA A 274 -12.87 20.19 4.17
C ALA A 274 -13.91 19.08 4.33
N GLU A 275 -14.26 18.39 3.23
CA GLU A 275 -15.20 17.26 3.26
C GLU A 275 -14.76 16.17 4.23
N ALA A 276 -13.47 15.81 4.26
CA ALA A 276 -12.95 14.79 5.17
C ALA A 276 -12.99 15.21 6.65
N LEU A 277 -12.61 16.46 6.96
CA LEU A 277 -12.63 17.00 8.31
C LEU A 277 -14.07 17.13 8.85
N LEU A 278 -14.99 17.61 8.01
CA LEU A 278 -16.40 17.75 8.35
C LEU A 278 -17.09 16.39 8.44
N ALA A 279 -16.74 15.42 7.59
CA ALA A 279 -17.23 14.04 7.70
C ALA A 279 -16.84 13.44 9.07
N ALA A 280 -15.59 13.59 9.49
CA ALA A 280 -15.13 13.14 10.81
C ALA A 280 -15.84 13.87 11.97
N SER A 281 -16.11 15.17 11.81
CA SER A 281 -16.89 15.96 12.78
C SER A 281 -18.32 15.44 12.91
N VAL A 282 -18.99 15.22 11.79
CA VAL A 282 -20.38 14.76 11.71
C VAL A 282 -20.53 13.31 12.21
N SER A 283 -19.62 12.40 11.84
CA SER A 283 -19.63 11.01 12.31
C SER A 283 -19.07 10.82 13.73
N HIS A 284 -18.54 11.88 14.35
CA HIS A 284 -17.86 11.84 15.65
C HIS A 284 -16.65 10.86 15.67
N SER A 285 -15.97 10.73 14.53
CA SER A 285 -14.88 9.77 14.28
C SER A 285 -13.52 10.22 14.83
N TYR A 286 -13.48 10.61 16.11
CA TYR A 286 -12.25 11.01 16.81
C TYR A 286 -11.80 9.97 17.85
N PRO A 287 -10.47 9.73 18.03
CA PRO A 287 -9.36 10.38 17.31
C PRO A 287 -9.33 10.06 15.81
N PHE A 288 -8.90 11.02 15.00
CA PHE A 288 -8.89 10.93 13.54
C PHE A 288 -7.46 10.97 12.98
N LEU A 289 -7.09 10.00 12.15
CA LEU A 289 -5.75 9.90 11.56
C LEU A 289 -5.71 10.44 10.13
N ALA A 290 -4.97 11.51 9.88
CA ALA A 290 -4.70 12.01 8.53
C ALA A 290 -3.31 11.58 8.07
N VAL A 291 -3.24 10.69 7.09
CA VAL A 291 -2.01 10.33 6.38
C VAL A 291 -1.92 11.15 5.10
N VAL A 292 -0.92 12.01 5.00
CA VAL A 292 -0.84 13.05 3.96
C VAL A 292 0.58 13.18 3.39
N PRO A 293 0.78 13.75 2.19
CA PRO A 293 2.12 14.13 1.73
C PRO A 293 2.83 15.05 2.75
N ASN A 294 4.14 14.86 2.99
CA ASN A 294 4.92 15.64 3.99
C ASN A 294 4.71 17.15 3.85
N VAL A 295 4.57 17.55 2.60
CA VAL A 295 4.47 18.89 2.07
C VAL A 295 3.13 19.59 2.36
N VAL A 296 2.04 18.85 2.59
CA VAL A 296 0.71 19.42 2.93
C VAL A 296 0.37 19.37 4.42
N LYS A 297 1.23 18.80 5.28
CA LYS A 297 0.94 18.64 6.72
C LYS A 297 0.55 19.95 7.41
N THR A 298 1.29 21.02 7.15
CA THR A 298 0.98 22.36 7.69
C THR A 298 -0.34 22.91 7.13
N ASN A 299 -0.68 22.61 5.87
CA ASN A 299 -1.97 23.02 5.33
C ASN A 299 -3.13 22.29 6.02
N TRP A 300 -3.03 20.98 6.19
CA TRP A 300 -4.03 20.19 6.94
C TRP A 300 -4.24 20.73 8.37
N ALA A 301 -3.18 21.12 9.08
CA ALA A 301 -3.31 21.73 10.41
C ALA A 301 -4.08 23.07 10.37
N ARG A 302 -3.85 23.92 9.37
CA ARG A 302 -4.64 25.15 9.16
C ARG A 302 -6.11 24.86 8.82
N GLU A 303 -6.35 23.86 7.98
CA GLU A 303 -7.71 23.46 7.57
C GLU A 303 -8.51 22.89 8.76
N VAL A 304 -7.88 22.15 9.70
CA VAL A 304 -8.54 21.73 10.95
C VAL A 304 -9.00 22.94 11.77
N ALA A 305 -8.14 23.96 11.92
CA ALA A 305 -8.48 25.17 12.67
C ALA A 305 -9.57 26.00 11.97
N LEU A 306 -9.64 25.97 10.63
CA LEU A 306 -10.64 26.69 9.83
C LEU A 306 -12.01 26.00 9.80
N TRP A 307 -12.05 24.70 9.50
CA TRP A 307 -13.30 23.96 9.29
C TRP A 307 -13.85 23.34 10.57
N THR A 308 -13.00 23.10 11.56
CA THR A 308 -13.37 22.50 12.85
C THR A 308 -12.67 23.20 14.02
N PRO A 309 -12.90 24.51 14.26
CA PRO A 309 -12.21 25.28 15.31
C PRO A 309 -12.40 24.74 16.74
N GLN A 310 -13.43 23.91 16.96
CA GLN A 310 -13.68 23.16 18.19
C GLN A 310 -12.81 21.90 18.35
N ARG A 311 -11.89 21.63 17.41
CA ARG A 311 -11.01 20.46 17.38
C ARG A 311 -9.55 20.87 17.35
N THR A 312 -8.73 20.01 17.93
CA THR A 312 -7.28 20.18 18.06
C THR A 312 -6.54 19.29 17.07
N ALA A 313 -5.39 19.78 16.56
CA ALA A 313 -4.56 19.06 15.60
C ALA A 313 -3.11 18.99 16.08
N THR A 314 -2.52 17.79 16.00
CA THR A 314 -1.09 17.59 16.16
C THR A 314 -0.45 17.15 14.85
N VAL A 315 0.77 17.61 14.57
CA VAL A 315 1.54 17.20 13.39
C VAL A 315 2.72 16.36 13.84
N VAL A 316 2.83 15.16 13.29
CA VAL A 316 3.94 14.24 13.57
C VAL A 316 5.17 14.65 12.75
N HIS A 317 6.27 14.96 13.46
CA HIS A 317 7.56 15.32 12.90
C HIS A 317 8.67 14.41 13.45
N GLY A 318 9.56 13.92 12.59
CA GLY A 318 10.69 13.07 13.00
C GLY A 318 10.25 11.88 13.85
N ASP A 319 10.80 11.80 15.07
CA ASP A 319 10.49 10.75 16.05
C ASP A 319 9.29 11.09 16.96
N GLY A 320 8.59 12.20 16.68
CA GLY A 320 7.31 12.56 17.31
C GLY A 320 7.41 13.21 18.69
N ASN A 321 8.53 13.85 19.02
CA ASN A 321 8.75 14.48 20.32
C ASN A 321 7.69 15.54 20.67
N ASP A 322 7.26 16.33 19.68
CA ASP A 322 6.29 17.42 19.83
C ASP A 322 4.83 16.97 19.57
N VAL A 323 4.58 15.66 19.48
CA VAL A 323 3.22 15.13 19.26
C VAL A 323 2.39 15.34 20.52
N ASP A 324 1.23 15.96 20.39
CA ASP A 324 0.19 15.95 21.41
C ASP A 324 -0.79 14.82 21.12
N ALA A 325 -0.70 13.75 21.91
CA ALA A 325 -1.62 12.61 21.79
C ALA A 325 -3.05 12.91 22.26
N PHE A 326 -3.30 14.04 22.94
CA PHE A 326 -4.67 14.41 23.34
C PHE A 326 -5.41 15.18 22.24
N SER A 327 -4.73 15.53 21.14
CA SER A 327 -5.33 16.19 19.98
C SER A 327 -6.36 15.30 19.27
N ASP A 328 -7.48 15.89 18.84
CA ASP A 328 -8.54 15.18 18.10
C ASP A 328 -8.05 14.61 16.76
N VAL A 329 -7.18 15.34 16.07
CA VAL A 329 -6.66 15.01 14.73
C VAL A 329 -5.14 14.83 14.78
N VAL A 330 -4.67 13.67 14.32
CA VAL A 330 -3.23 13.35 14.20
C VAL A 330 -2.84 13.37 12.72
N ILE A 331 -1.93 14.27 12.34
CA ILE A 331 -1.47 14.44 10.96
C ILE A 331 -0.06 13.87 10.80
N VAL A 332 0.11 12.85 9.96
CA VAL A 332 1.38 12.15 9.73
C VAL A 332 1.68 12.03 8.23
N ASN A 333 2.95 11.98 7.85
CA ASN A 333 3.33 11.73 6.46
C ASN A 333 3.82 10.31 6.19
N TYR A 334 3.57 9.85 4.96
CA TYR A 334 3.91 8.51 4.45
C TYR A 334 5.35 8.04 4.76
N GLU A 335 6.29 8.97 4.88
CA GLU A 335 7.73 8.70 4.99
C GLU A 335 8.20 8.42 6.41
N VAL A 336 7.42 8.82 7.43
CA VAL A 336 7.72 8.53 8.85
C VAL A 336 6.77 7.47 9.44
N LEU A 337 5.84 6.94 8.64
CA LEU A 337 4.91 5.90 9.07
C LEU A 337 5.62 4.64 9.58
N ASP A 338 6.80 4.32 9.04
CA ASP A 338 7.59 3.16 9.46
C ASP A 338 7.99 3.22 10.95
N ARG A 339 8.33 4.42 11.45
CA ARG A 339 8.67 4.67 12.86
C ARG A 339 7.44 4.69 13.76
N HIS A 340 6.30 5.16 13.24
CA HIS A 340 5.10 5.46 14.04
C HIS A 340 4.02 4.37 14.01
N VAL A 341 4.06 3.43 13.05
CA VAL A 341 3.05 2.38 12.87
C VAL A 341 2.73 1.62 14.17
N GLY A 342 3.76 1.35 14.98
CA GLY A 342 3.62 0.58 16.22
C GLY A 342 2.69 1.21 17.26
N TRP A 343 2.69 2.53 17.41
CA TRP A 343 1.76 3.19 18.33
C TRP A 343 0.45 3.57 17.65
N LEU A 344 0.51 4.02 16.39
CA LEU A 344 -0.67 4.39 15.60
C LEU A 344 -1.68 3.23 15.50
N SER A 345 -1.22 2.00 15.24
CA SER A 345 -2.09 0.80 15.18
C SER A 345 -2.77 0.46 16.52
N ARG A 346 -2.29 0.98 17.65
CA ARG A 346 -2.79 0.69 19.01
C ARG A 346 -3.49 1.89 19.66
N PHE A 347 -3.57 3.03 18.97
CA PHE A 347 -4.06 4.27 19.56
C PHE A 347 -5.60 4.36 19.68
N GLY A 348 -6.33 3.56 18.89
CA GLY A 348 -7.81 3.55 18.93
C GLY A 348 -8.49 4.62 18.09
N PHE A 349 -7.88 5.01 16.96
CA PHE A 349 -8.50 5.91 15.98
C PHE A 349 -9.87 5.40 15.53
N LYS A 350 -10.85 6.31 15.40
CA LYS A 350 -12.21 6.04 14.91
C LYS A 350 -12.45 6.51 13.48
N GLY A 351 -11.41 6.99 12.83
CA GLY A 351 -11.39 7.27 11.40
C GLY A 351 -9.98 7.51 10.89
N MET A 352 -9.80 7.31 9.59
CA MET A 352 -8.54 7.47 8.89
C MET A 352 -8.80 8.04 7.50
N VAL A 353 -8.10 9.13 7.17
CA VAL A 353 -8.04 9.69 5.82
C VAL A 353 -6.64 9.51 5.24
N VAL A 354 -6.59 9.14 3.96
CA VAL A 354 -5.39 9.04 3.15
C VAL A 354 -5.52 10.08 2.04
N ASP A 355 -4.75 11.16 2.15
CA ASP A 355 -4.72 12.25 1.17
C ASP A 355 -3.69 11.98 0.07
N GLU A 356 -4.03 12.35 -1.16
CA GLU A 356 -3.34 11.92 -2.37
C GLU A 356 -3.12 10.40 -2.40
N ALA A 357 -4.21 9.63 -2.35
CA ALA A 357 -4.20 8.17 -2.26
C ALA A 357 -3.44 7.46 -3.40
N HIS A 358 -3.10 8.16 -4.48
CA HIS A 358 -2.18 7.65 -5.51
C HIS A 358 -0.79 7.27 -4.95
N PHE A 359 -0.37 7.83 -3.81
CA PHE A 359 0.88 7.44 -3.13
C PHE A 359 0.91 5.99 -2.62
N ILE A 360 -0.25 5.32 -2.47
CA ILE A 360 -0.31 3.93 -1.99
C ILE A 360 -0.46 2.87 -3.08
N LYS A 361 -0.50 3.24 -4.37
CA LYS A 361 -0.75 2.32 -5.50
C LYS A 361 0.11 1.06 -5.52
N ASN A 362 1.42 1.18 -5.25
CA ASN A 362 2.34 0.04 -5.29
C ASN A 362 2.32 -0.75 -3.96
N LEU A 363 1.56 -1.86 -3.93
CA LEU A 363 1.49 -2.81 -2.79
C LEU A 363 2.86 -3.36 -2.32
N GLY A 364 3.86 -3.36 -3.20
CA GLY A 364 5.24 -3.74 -2.87
C GLY A 364 5.99 -2.68 -2.05
N SER A 365 5.49 -1.45 -1.97
CA SER A 365 6.15 -0.35 -1.24
C SER A 365 5.90 -0.43 0.27
N GLN A 366 6.89 -0.02 1.06
CA GLN A 366 6.71 0.05 2.52
C GLN A 366 5.63 1.07 2.93
N ARG A 367 5.49 2.16 2.17
CA ARG A 367 4.46 3.20 2.39
C ARG A 367 3.05 2.57 2.33
N SER A 368 2.76 1.84 1.24
CA SER A 368 1.49 1.13 1.05
C SER A 368 1.25 0.09 2.14
N ARG A 369 2.25 -0.74 2.46
CA ARG A 369 2.12 -1.78 3.50
C ARG A 369 1.79 -1.19 4.88
N HIS A 370 2.43 -0.09 5.27
CA HIS A 370 2.13 0.57 6.54
C HIS A 370 0.72 1.18 6.57
N VAL A 371 0.30 1.87 5.50
CA VAL A 371 -1.07 2.42 5.39
C VAL A 371 -2.12 1.31 5.42
N LEU A 372 -1.93 0.23 4.66
CA LEU A 372 -2.85 -0.91 4.63
C LEU A 372 -2.92 -1.62 5.98
N SER A 373 -1.78 -1.85 6.63
CA SER A 373 -1.72 -2.41 7.99
C SER A 373 -2.48 -1.56 9.01
N LEU A 374 -2.25 -0.24 9.02
CA LEU A 374 -2.97 0.71 9.86
C LEU A 374 -4.48 0.68 9.61
N SER A 375 -4.89 0.72 8.33
CA SER A 375 -6.30 0.69 7.94
C SER A 375 -6.99 -0.60 8.42
N LYS A 376 -6.29 -1.74 8.34
CA LYS A 376 -6.77 -3.03 8.82
C LYS A 376 -6.87 -3.07 10.34
N SER A 377 -5.87 -2.57 11.07
CA SER A 377 -5.92 -2.44 12.54
C SER A 377 -7.10 -1.58 12.98
N ILE A 378 -7.30 -0.41 12.36
CA ILE A 378 -8.38 0.52 12.67
C ILE A 378 -9.75 -0.12 12.41
N ARG A 379 -10.00 -0.69 11.21
CA ARG A 379 -11.27 -1.38 10.90
C ARG A 379 -11.54 -2.59 11.80
N THR A 380 -10.49 -3.28 12.28
CA THR A 380 -10.65 -4.42 13.21
C THR A 380 -11.02 -3.96 14.62
N ALA A 381 -10.49 -2.83 15.08
CA ALA A 381 -10.77 -2.27 16.40
C ALA A 381 -12.05 -1.42 16.47
N GLN A 382 -12.41 -0.78 15.35
CA GLN A 382 -13.54 0.13 15.17
C GLN A 382 -14.23 -0.18 13.83
N PRO A 383 -15.20 -1.11 13.80
CA PRO A 383 -15.86 -1.53 12.57
C PRO A 383 -16.60 -0.40 11.84
N ASN A 384 -17.13 0.58 12.59
CA ASN A 384 -17.78 1.78 12.06
C ASN A 384 -16.80 2.95 11.84
N ALA A 385 -15.50 2.69 11.74
CA ALA A 385 -14.50 3.73 11.49
C ALA A 385 -14.73 4.43 10.14
N LEU A 386 -14.64 5.76 10.14
CA LEU A 386 -14.70 6.56 8.91
C LEU A 386 -13.39 6.39 8.12
N MET A 387 -13.44 5.72 6.97
CA MET A 387 -12.30 5.48 6.10
C MET A 387 -12.45 6.30 4.81
N MET A 388 -11.53 7.23 4.55
CA MET A 388 -11.61 8.11 3.38
C MET A 388 -10.31 8.10 2.57
N ALA A 389 -10.41 7.85 1.27
CA ALA A 389 -9.32 8.03 0.33
C ALA A 389 -9.61 9.27 -0.51
N LEU A 390 -8.73 10.28 -0.45
CA LEU A 390 -8.85 11.49 -1.24
C LEU A 390 -7.85 11.42 -2.39
N THR A 391 -8.30 11.71 -3.60
CA THR A 391 -7.41 11.80 -4.76
C THR A 391 -7.98 12.75 -5.79
N GLY A 392 -7.13 13.59 -6.38
CA GLY A 392 -7.50 14.42 -7.53
C GLY A 392 -7.37 13.71 -8.87
N THR A 393 -6.53 12.68 -8.91
CA THR A 393 -6.17 11.89 -10.08
C THR A 393 -6.23 10.41 -9.68
N PRO A 394 -7.43 9.84 -9.50
CA PRO A 394 -7.67 8.47 -9.01
C PRO A 394 -6.99 7.38 -9.84
N LEU A 395 -6.92 7.59 -11.16
CA LEU A 395 -6.14 6.80 -12.10
C LEU A 395 -4.96 7.65 -12.55
N ILE A 396 -3.73 7.19 -12.28
CA ILE A 396 -2.53 7.85 -12.81
C ILE A 396 -1.94 7.05 -13.97
N ASN A 397 -1.93 5.72 -13.88
CA ASN A 397 -1.33 4.86 -14.90
C ASN A 397 -2.20 3.66 -15.32
N ASP A 398 -2.96 3.05 -14.40
CA ASP A 398 -3.46 1.67 -14.55
C ASP A 398 -4.75 1.47 -13.71
N ILE A 399 -5.67 0.62 -14.17
CA ILE A 399 -6.86 0.19 -13.39
C ILE A 399 -6.50 -0.58 -12.11
N ASP A 400 -5.36 -1.30 -12.06
CA ASP A 400 -4.86 -1.94 -10.84
C ASP A 400 -4.41 -0.90 -9.78
N ASP A 401 -4.27 0.41 -10.10
CA ASP A 401 -4.06 1.49 -9.11
C ASP A 401 -5.21 1.52 -8.07
N PHE A 402 -6.43 1.12 -8.46
CA PHE A 402 -7.57 0.99 -7.54
C PHE A 402 -7.38 -0.06 -6.46
N ARG A 403 -6.59 -1.13 -6.71
CA ARG A 403 -6.46 -2.28 -5.81
C ARG A 403 -6.04 -1.86 -4.39
N ALA A 404 -5.00 -1.02 -4.29
CA ALA A 404 -4.51 -0.53 -3.00
C ALA A 404 -5.55 0.35 -2.29
N ILE A 405 -6.28 1.17 -3.04
CA ILE A 405 -7.31 2.07 -2.51
C ILE A 405 -8.51 1.27 -1.99
N TRP A 406 -8.98 0.26 -2.73
CA TRP A 406 -10.10 -0.59 -2.34
C TRP A 406 -9.74 -1.51 -1.15
N GLN A 407 -8.49 -1.97 -1.04
CA GLN A 407 -7.99 -2.66 0.17
C GLN A 407 -7.91 -1.72 1.39
N PHE A 408 -7.49 -0.46 1.18
CA PHE A 408 -7.48 0.57 2.22
C PHE A 408 -8.90 0.89 2.72
N LEU A 409 -9.90 0.94 1.83
CA LEU A 409 -11.30 1.18 2.20
C LEU A 409 -11.98 -0.08 2.79
N GLY A 410 -11.43 -1.27 2.55
CA GLY A 410 -12.01 -2.53 3.03
C GLY A 410 -13.12 -3.08 2.13
N TRP A 411 -13.05 -2.80 0.83
CA TRP A 411 -13.97 -3.35 -0.18
C TRP A 411 -13.48 -4.69 -0.73
N ILE A 412 -12.15 -4.90 -0.79
CA ILE A 412 -11.49 -6.13 -1.27
C ILE A 412 -10.36 -6.57 -0.33
N ASP A 413 -9.93 -7.83 -0.46
CA ASP A 413 -8.64 -8.32 0.04
C ASP A 413 -7.64 -8.52 -1.13
N ASP A 414 -6.60 -9.36 -0.97
CA ASP A 414 -5.61 -9.63 -2.02
C ASP A 414 -6.16 -10.47 -3.20
N LYS A 415 -7.27 -11.19 -2.98
CA LYS A 415 -7.78 -12.22 -3.89
C LYS A 415 -9.26 -12.07 -4.25
N LYS A 416 -10.08 -11.42 -3.42
CA LYS A 416 -11.53 -11.35 -3.60
C LYS A 416 -12.18 -10.12 -2.94
N PRO A 417 -13.44 -9.80 -3.31
CA PRO A 417 -14.28 -8.88 -2.56
C PRO A 417 -14.50 -9.29 -1.11
N LEU A 418 -14.60 -8.30 -0.22
CA LEU A 418 -15.02 -8.48 1.16
C LEU A 418 -16.56 -8.52 1.27
N PRO A 419 -17.14 -9.02 2.38
CA PRO A 419 -18.54 -9.44 2.43
C PRO A 419 -19.58 -8.42 1.98
N ALA A 420 -19.38 -7.12 2.23
CA ALA A 420 -20.31 -6.08 1.82
C ALA A 420 -20.41 -5.91 0.29
N LEU A 421 -19.25 -5.84 -0.40
CA LEU A 421 -19.22 -5.79 -1.86
C LEU A 421 -19.64 -7.14 -2.47
N MET A 422 -19.21 -8.25 -1.88
CA MET A 422 -19.62 -9.59 -2.30
C MET A 422 -21.15 -9.78 -2.27
N ALA A 423 -21.81 -9.28 -1.22
CA ALA A 423 -23.27 -9.31 -1.08
C ALA A 423 -23.99 -8.47 -2.14
N LYS A 424 -23.47 -7.28 -2.48
CA LYS A 424 -24.00 -6.46 -3.59
C LYS A 424 -23.87 -7.19 -4.93
N LEU A 425 -22.71 -7.81 -5.20
CA LEU A 425 -22.46 -8.53 -6.45
C LEU A 425 -23.33 -9.79 -6.61
N GLU A 426 -23.51 -10.59 -5.56
CA GLU A 426 -24.43 -11.74 -5.59
C GLU A 426 -25.87 -11.29 -5.91
N ALA A 427 -26.32 -10.19 -5.27
CA ALA A 427 -27.67 -9.63 -5.43
C ALA A 427 -28.00 -9.16 -6.86
N THR A 428 -27.02 -8.90 -7.72
CA THR A 428 -27.25 -8.55 -9.14
C THR A 428 -27.90 -9.68 -9.96
N GLY A 429 -27.76 -10.94 -9.51
CA GLY A 429 -28.15 -12.12 -10.30
C GLY A 429 -27.16 -12.55 -11.38
N LEU A 430 -26.13 -11.74 -11.69
CA LEU A 430 -25.23 -11.91 -12.84
C LEU A 430 -23.88 -12.57 -12.50
N THR A 431 -23.21 -13.13 -13.51
CA THR A 431 -21.85 -13.68 -13.48
C THR A 431 -20.96 -12.99 -14.52
N PRO A 432 -19.62 -13.07 -14.43
CA PRO A 432 -18.74 -12.46 -15.43
C PRO A 432 -18.91 -12.95 -16.89
N ALA A 433 -19.70 -13.99 -17.13
CA ALA A 433 -20.09 -14.44 -18.48
C ALA A 433 -21.34 -13.72 -19.04
N ASP A 434 -22.09 -13.01 -18.21
CA ASP A 434 -23.33 -12.33 -18.59
C ASP A 434 -23.06 -10.91 -19.09
N LEU A 435 -23.66 -10.54 -20.22
CA LEU A 435 -23.42 -9.26 -20.92
C LEU A 435 -23.57 -8.02 -20.00
N GLY A 436 -24.55 -8.04 -19.10
CA GLY A 436 -24.83 -6.93 -18.18
C GLY A 436 -23.93 -6.86 -16.94
N PHE A 437 -23.05 -7.84 -16.71
CA PHE A 437 -22.30 -7.95 -15.45
C PHE A 437 -21.42 -6.72 -15.21
N PHE A 438 -20.71 -6.22 -16.21
CA PHE A 438 -19.77 -5.12 -16.04
C PHE A 438 -20.45 -3.82 -15.59
N ALA A 439 -21.64 -3.49 -16.12
CA ALA A 439 -22.38 -2.30 -15.71
C ALA A 439 -22.88 -2.40 -14.25
N GLU A 440 -23.52 -3.51 -13.89
CA GLU A 440 -24.01 -3.72 -12.52
C GLU A 440 -22.88 -3.92 -11.50
N ALA A 441 -21.74 -4.51 -11.91
CA ALA A 441 -20.55 -4.62 -11.07
C ALA A 441 -19.89 -3.26 -10.83
N ARG A 442 -19.78 -2.40 -11.86
CA ARG A 442 -19.33 -1.00 -11.73
C ARG A 442 -20.21 -0.26 -10.73
N LYS A 443 -21.53 -0.33 -10.92
CA LYS A 443 -22.53 0.29 -10.03
C LYS A 443 -22.42 -0.21 -8.58
N ALA A 444 -22.31 -1.53 -8.40
CA ALA A 444 -22.15 -2.13 -7.07
C ALA A 444 -20.90 -1.62 -6.34
N VAL A 445 -19.80 -1.34 -7.06
CA VAL A 445 -18.58 -0.74 -6.48
C VAL A 445 -18.73 0.77 -6.28
N ILE A 446 -19.37 1.51 -7.20
CA ILE A 446 -19.69 2.94 -7.01
C ILE A 446 -20.49 3.14 -5.71
N ASP A 447 -21.54 2.33 -5.51
CA ASP A 447 -22.40 2.35 -4.32
C ASP A 447 -21.69 1.90 -3.03
N MET A 448 -20.42 1.49 -3.07
CA MET A 448 -19.60 1.29 -1.85
C MET A 448 -19.03 2.61 -1.32
N GLY A 449 -19.07 3.70 -2.09
CA GLY A 449 -18.68 5.04 -1.66
C GLY A 449 -17.80 5.83 -2.62
N ILE A 450 -17.82 5.56 -3.93
CA ILE A 450 -17.09 6.41 -4.89
C ILE A 450 -17.87 7.70 -5.12
N VAL A 451 -17.20 8.84 -4.98
CA VAL A 451 -17.73 10.17 -5.26
C VAL A 451 -16.80 10.85 -6.25
N ARG A 452 -17.33 11.23 -7.42
CA ARG A 452 -16.57 11.83 -8.52
C ARG A 452 -17.35 12.99 -9.13
N ARG A 453 -16.85 14.20 -8.91
CA ARG A 453 -17.42 15.45 -9.44
C ARG A 453 -16.35 16.27 -10.16
N ARG A 454 -16.70 16.93 -11.27
CA ARG A 454 -15.84 17.87 -12.00
C ARG A 454 -16.18 19.31 -11.61
N LYS A 455 -15.26 20.25 -11.77
CA LYS A 455 -15.49 21.68 -11.45
C LYS A 455 -16.71 22.25 -12.16
N ILE A 456 -16.85 21.94 -13.45
CA ILE A 456 -17.97 22.40 -14.28
C ILE A 456 -19.35 21.90 -13.77
N ASP A 457 -19.39 20.78 -13.04
CA ASP A 457 -20.65 20.20 -12.53
C ASP A 457 -21.11 20.83 -11.19
N VAL A 458 -20.19 21.46 -10.44
CA VAL A 458 -20.46 21.92 -9.06
C VAL A 458 -20.17 23.40 -8.80
N ALA A 459 -19.33 24.02 -9.63
CA ALA A 459 -18.89 25.40 -9.51
C ALA A 459 -18.81 26.04 -10.90
N ALA A 460 -19.98 26.28 -11.50
CA ALA A 460 -20.13 26.90 -12.83
C ALA A 460 -19.48 28.30 -12.93
N ASP A 461 -19.25 28.95 -11.79
CA ASP A 461 -18.58 30.26 -11.69
C ASP A 461 -17.05 30.18 -11.82
N ILE A 462 -16.43 28.98 -11.78
CA ILE A 462 -14.99 28.85 -12.03
C ILE A 462 -14.74 29.08 -13.53
N PRO A 463 -13.96 30.10 -13.92
CA PRO A 463 -13.70 30.39 -15.33
C PRO A 463 -12.97 29.25 -16.05
N ALA A 464 -13.23 29.12 -17.35
CA ALA A 464 -12.73 27.99 -18.14
C ALA A 464 -11.20 27.81 -18.09
N ARG A 465 -10.75 26.57 -17.88
CA ARG A 465 -9.35 26.16 -18.05
C ARG A 465 -9.05 25.87 -19.51
N ARG A 466 -8.04 26.52 -20.08
CA ARG A 466 -7.49 26.23 -21.41
C ARG A 466 -6.09 25.65 -21.29
N ILE A 467 -5.82 24.57 -22.00
CA ILE A 467 -4.45 24.13 -22.32
C ILE A 467 -4.16 24.61 -23.74
N ALA A 468 -2.99 25.22 -23.93
CA ALA A 468 -2.56 25.76 -25.20
C ALA A 468 -1.12 25.32 -25.48
N ASP A 469 -0.90 24.70 -26.62
CA ASP A 469 0.41 24.21 -27.02
C ASP A 469 1.15 25.27 -27.81
N LEU A 470 2.35 25.61 -27.35
CA LEU A 470 3.27 26.51 -28.02
C LEU A 470 4.45 25.68 -28.56
N PRO A 471 4.38 25.25 -29.83
CA PRO A 471 5.52 24.60 -30.48
C PRO A 471 6.65 25.62 -30.67
N ILE A 472 7.86 25.20 -30.34
CA ILE A 472 9.09 25.97 -30.55
C ILE A 472 10.12 25.13 -31.31
N GLU A 473 10.84 25.76 -32.22
CA GLU A 473 11.92 25.13 -32.99
C GLU A 473 13.26 25.35 -32.27
N LEU A 474 14.11 24.31 -32.25
CA LEU A 474 15.42 24.34 -31.63
C LEU A 474 16.52 24.39 -32.71
N ASP A 475 16.85 25.61 -33.14
CA ASP A 475 17.83 25.88 -34.21
C ASP A 475 19.27 26.07 -33.70
N ASP A 476 19.44 26.14 -32.38
CA ASP A 476 20.73 26.33 -31.74
C ASP A 476 21.59 25.05 -31.75
N GLU A 477 22.77 25.14 -31.14
CA GLU A 477 23.70 24.01 -31.04
C GLU A 477 23.13 22.87 -30.17
N LEU A 478 22.34 23.20 -29.14
CA LEU A 478 21.65 22.23 -28.31
C LEU A 478 20.58 21.47 -29.11
N GLY A 479 19.79 22.17 -29.93
CA GLY A 479 18.79 21.59 -30.82
C GLY A 479 19.37 20.60 -31.83
N ARG A 480 20.53 20.92 -32.42
CA ARG A 480 21.28 19.96 -33.26
C ARG A 480 21.73 18.74 -32.45
N GLY A 481 22.38 18.96 -31.31
CA GLY A 481 22.83 17.87 -30.43
C GLY A 481 21.71 17.00 -29.83
N ILE A 482 20.47 17.50 -29.78
CA ILE A 482 19.27 16.73 -29.45
C ILE A 482 18.88 15.83 -30.62
N ARG A 483 18.79 16.36 -31.84
CA ARG A 483 18.45 15.58 -33.05
C ARG A 483 19.49 14.48 -33.33
N ASP A 484 20.77 14.79 -33.16
CA ASP A 484 21.86 13.81 -33.30
C ASP A 484 21.76 12.68 -32.26
N ALA A 485 21.41 13.02 -31.01
CA ALA A 485 21.20 12.03 -29.94
C ALA A 485 19.94 11.17 -30.15
N GLU A 486 18.87 11.77 -30.70
CA GLU A 486 17.63 11.07 -31.06
C GLU A 486 17.89 10.08 -32.21
N ALA A 487 18.59 10.51 -33.28
CA ALA A 487 19.04 9.63 -34.35
C ALA A 487 19.96 8.49 -33.85
N ALA A 488 20.88 8.78 -32.92
CA ALA A 488 21.75 7.79 -32.31
C ALA A 488 20.98 6.79 -31.43
N LEU A 489 19.91 7.19 -30.74
CA LEU A 489 19.01 6.29 -30.01
C LEU A 489 18.24 5.39 -30.98
N THR A 490 17.63 5.97 -32.01
CA THR A 490 16.87 5.26 -33.05
C THR A 490 17.72 4.21 -33.77
N ALA A 491 18.98 4.54 -34.11
CA ALA A 491 19.91 3.59 -34.71
C ALA A 491 20.19 2.37 -33.81
N ARG A 492 20.32 2.58 -32.49
CA ARG A 492 20.50 1.48 -31.52
C ARG A 492 19.23 0.64 -31.35
N LEU A 493 18.05 1.26 -31.36
CA LEU A 493 16.76 0.55 -31.32
C LEU A 493 16.60 -0.34 -32.56
N LEU A 494 16.91 0.16 -33.75
CA LEU A 494 16.92 -0.62 -35.00
C LEU A 494 17.93 -1.78 -34.95
N GLU A 495 19.13 -1.57 -34.41
CA GLU A 495 20.11 -2.65 -34.27
C GLU A 495 19.62 -3.74 -33.31
N LYS A 496 19.07 -3.36 -32.15
CA LYS A 496 18.44 -4.30 -31.20
C LYS A 496 17.28 -5.05 -31.85
N TYR A 497 16.40 -4.35 -32.59
CA TYR A 497 15.30 -4.97 -33.32
C TYR A 497 15.78 -6.02 -34.32
N ARG A 498 16.79 -5.71 -35.14
CA ARG A 498 17.38 -6.68 -36.09
C ARG A 498 17.94 -7.92 -35.38
N ARG A 499 18.60 -7.76 -34.22
CA ARG A 499 19.10 -8.89 -33.41
C ARG A 499 17.97 -9.74 -32.83
N VAL A 500 16.88 -9.14 -32.33
CA VAL A 500 15.74 -9.88 -31.78
C VAL A 500 14.95 -10.58 -32.89
N LEU A 501 14.74 -9.93 -34.04
CA LEU A 501 14.12 -10.52 -35.23
C LEU A 501 14.92 -11.73 -35.74
N ALA A 502 16.25 -11.64 -35.80
CA ALA A 502 17.11 -12.77 -36.17
C ALA A 502 17.02 -13.96 -35.19
N ALA A 503 16.73 -13.69 -33.90
CA ALA A 503 16.52 -14.72 -32.88
C ALA A 503 15.08 -15.27 -32.83
N LYS A 504 14.10 -14.53 -33.37
CA LYS A 504 12.66 -14.86 -33.40
C LYS A 504 12.04 -14.41 -34.74
N PRO A 505 12.32 -15.09 -35.86
CA PRO A 505 11.82 -14.69 -37.18
C PRO A 505 10.30 -14.80 -37.30
N ASP A 506 9.65 -15.70 -36.55
CA ASP A 506 8.20 -15.90 -36.55
C ASP A 506 7.44 -14.95 -35.59
N GLY A 507 8.12 -13.97 -35.00
CA GLY A 507 7.53 -13.03 -34.06
C GLY A 507 6.71 -11.92 -34.75
N SER A 508 5.56 -11.55 -34.18
CA SER A 508 4.80 -10.38 -34.61
C SER A 508 5.66 -9.11 -34.48
N GLN A 509 5.68 -8.26 -35.51
CA GLN A 509 6.45 -7.01 -35.53
C GLN A 509 6.17 -6.12 -34.30
N GLU A 510 4.90 -5.99 -33.89
CA GLU A 510 4.52 -5.19 -32.70
C GLU A 510 5.02 -5.82 -31.39
N ASP A 511 5.03 -7.16 -31.27
CA ASP A 511 5.61 -7.84 -30.10
C ASP A 511 7.12 -7.64 -30.03
N LEU A 512 7.80 -7.72 -31.18
CA LEU A 512 9.24 -7.47 -31.28
C LEU A 512 9.60 -6.03 -30.91
N ILE A 513 8.82 -5.04 -31.38
CA ILE A 513 8.97 -3.62 -31.02
C ILE A 513 8.81 -3.43 -29.51
N ARG A 514 7.76 -3.99 -28.90
CA ARG A 514 7.52 -3.92 -27.45
C ARG A 514 8.64 -4.53 -26.62
N VAL A 515 9.16 -5.69 -27.04
CA VAL A 515 10.31 -6.35 -26.38
C VAL A 515 11.57 -5.47 -26.44
N VAL A 516 11.85 -4.85 -27.59
CA VAL A 516 13.03 -3.97 -27.77
C VAL A 516 12.88 -2.69 -26.93
N ALA A 517 11.71 -2.05 -26.97
CA ALA A 517 11.42 -0.85 -26.18
C ALA A 517 11.51 -1.12 -24.66
N HIS A 518 11.02 -2.28 -24.20
CA HIS A 518 11.14 -2.69 -22.80
C HIS A 518 12.61 -2.97 -22.41
N ALA A 519 13.39 -3.60 -23.29
CA ALA A 519 14.81 -3.86 -23.03
C ALA A 519 15.62 -2.56 -22.91
N GLU A 520 15.44 -1.61 -23.85
CA GLU A 520 16.07 -0.29 -23.77
C GLU A 520 15.65 0.46 -22.49
N LEU A 521 14.37 0.38 -22.11
CA LEU A 521 13.88 1.05 -20.89
C LEU A 521 14.52 0.49 -19.62
N GLU A 522 14.66 -0.83 -19.48
CA GLU A 522 15.35 -1.42 -18.31
C GLU A 522 16.85 -1.16 -18.31
N GLU A 523 17.52 -1.24 -19.47
CA GLU A 523 18.94 -0.85 -19.59
C GLU A 523 19.16 0.62 -19.22
N SER A 524 18.25 1.52 -19.63
CA SER A 524 18.33 2.96 -19.32
C SER A 524 18.20 3.27 -17.83
N LYS A 525 17.54 2.40 -17.04
CA LYS A 525 17.46 2.52 -15.58
C LYS A 525 18.74 2.06 -14.88
N ALA A 526 19.47 1.11 -15.49
CA ALA A 526 20.71 0.57 -14.94
C ALA A 526 21.94 1.40 -15.33
N ALA A 527 21.94 2.00 -16.52
CA ALA A 527 23.04 2.80 -17.04
C ALA A 527 23.14 4.17 -16.34
N LYS A 528 24.26 4.41 -15.62
CA LYS A 528 24.57 5.72 -15.02
C LYS A 528 25.11 6.76 -16.02
N THR A 529 25.50 6.31 -17.21
CA THR A 529 26.14 7.13 -18.26
C THR A 529 25.73 6.61 -19.63
N GLY A 530 25.22 7.49 -20.50
CA GLY A 530 24.79 7.16 -21.86
C GLY A 530 23.60 8.02 -22.29
N GLU A 531 23.42 8.19 -23.60
CA GLU A 531 22.31 8.97 -24.15
C GLU A 531 21.03 8.13 -24.22
N ASN A 532 20.22 8.21 -23.17
CA ASN A 532 18.94 7.55 -23.07
C ASN A 532 17.77 8.55 -23.05
N VAL A 533 16.53 8.05 -23.14
CA VAL A 533 15.30 8.87 -23.14
C VAL A 533 15.20 9.85 -21.97
N PHE A 534 15.66 9.47 -20.76
CA PHE A 534 15.65 10.38 -19.61
C PHE A 534 16.66 11.53 -19.77
N THR A 535 17.86 11.24 -20.26
CA THR A 535 18.87 12.27 -20.56
C THR A 535 18.45 13.18 -21.71
N MET A 536 17.75 12.63 -22.72
CA MET A 536 17.25 13.37 -23.86
C MET A 536 16.13 14.35 -23.46
N VAL A 537 15.13 13.92 -22.67
CA VAL A 537 14.10 14.83 -22.15
C VAL A 537 14.70 15.95 -21.29
N ARG A 538 15.76 15.68 -20.50
CA ARG A 538 16.48 16.73 -19.77
C ARG A 538 17.24 17.69 -20.69
N LYS A 539 17.95 17.20 -21.71
CA LYS A 539 18.60 18.04 -22.73
C LYS A 539 17.58 18.95 -23.42
N ILE A 540 16.42 18.42 -23.78
CA ILE A 540 15.31 19.18 -24.37
C ILE A 540 14.81 20.25 -23.37
N GLY A 541 14.58 19.89 -22.11
CA GLY A 541 14.23 20.86 -21.07
C GLY A 541 15.22 22.02 -20.93
N GLN A 542 16.53 21.72 -20.98
CA GLN A 542 17.59 22.73 -20.96
C GLN A 542 17.55 23.64 -22.20
N ALA A 543 17.39 23.09 -23.41
CA ALA A 543 17.30 23.87 -24.65
C ALA A 543 16.03 24.76 -24.69
N LYS A 544 14.90 24.25 -24.19
CA LYS A 544 13.65 25.01 -24.09
C LYS A 544 13.67 26.10 -23.01
N ALA A 545 14.55 26.01 -22.01
CA ALA A 545 14.50 26.82 -20.79
C ALA A 545 14.45 28.34 -21.05
N VAL A 546 15.33 28.85 -21.93
CA VAL A 546 15.44 30.27 -22.24
C VAL A 546 14.24 30.76 -23.07
N LEU A 547 13.76 29.96 -24.03
CA LEU A 547 12.60 30.31 -24.87
C LEU A 547 11.30 30.31 -24.04
N ALA A 548 11.15 29.35 -23.12
CA ALA A 548 10.05 29.31 -22.17
C ALA A 548 10.09 30.51 -21.19
N ALA A 549 11.29 30.90 -20.75
CA ALA A 549 11.47 32.06 -19.87
C ALA A 549 11.17 33.37 -20.60
N ASP A 550 11.63 33.57 -21.84
CA ASP A 550 11.32 34.77 -22.63
C ASP A 550 9.80 34.91 -22.85
N TYR A 551 9.13 33.84 -23.25
CA TYR A 551 7.66 33.82 -23.35
C TYR A 551 6.98 34.18 -22.02
N THR A 552 7.52 33.70 -20.90
CA THR A 552 7.03 34.02 -19.55
C THR A 552 7.25 35.49 -19.18
N VAL A 553 8.35 36.12 -19.61
CA VAL A 553 8.58 37.56 -19.45
C VAL A 553 7.55 38.37 -20.24
N GLN A 554 7.28 37.99 -21.50
CA GLN A 554 6.27 38.64 -22.34
C GLN A 554 4.87 38.51 -21.74
N LEU A 555 4.54 37.33 -21.21
CA LEU A 555 3.27 37.06 -20.54
C LEU A 555 3.15 37.86 -19.24
N ALA A 556 4.16 37.84 -18.36
CA ALA A 556 4.11 38.58 -17.09
C ALA A 556 3.96 40.11 -17.29
N ARG A 557 4.53 40.66 -18.37
CA ARG A 557 4.37 42.08 -18.74
C ARG A 557 2.99 42.43 -19.31
N SER A 558 2.21 41.44 -19.77
CA SER A 558 0.89 41.67 -20.38
C SER A 558 -0.30 41.26 -19.50
N VAL A 559 -0.16 40.21 -18.68
CA VAL A 559 -1.22 39.71 -17.78
C VAL A 559 -0.87 39.73 -16.29
N GLY A 560 0.32 40.23 -15.91
CA GLY A 560 0.72 40.38 -14.51
C GLY A 560 1.35 39.11 -13.93
N LYS A 561 0.69 38.46 -12.96
CA LYS A 561 1.28 37.34 -12.21
C LYS A 561 1.19 36.03 -13.00
N VAL A 562 2.35 35.38 -13.21
CA VAL A 562 2.49 34.13 -13.98
C VAL A 562 3.22 33.07 -13.16
N VAL A 563 2.83 31.80 -13.31
CA VAL A 563 3.54 30.66 -12.71
C VAL A 563 4.34 29.91 -13.77
N PHE A 564 5.64 29.77 -13.57
CA PHE A 564 6.55 28.99 -14.41
C PHE A 564 6.83 27.63 -13.75
N PHE A 565 6.43 26.54 -14.38
CA PHE A 565 6.75 25.19 -13.92
C PHE A 565 7.82 24.52 -14.78
N ALA A 566 8.82 23.96 -14.09
CA ALA A 566 9.84 23.10 -14.70
C ALA A 566 10.12 21.88 -13.80
N LYS A 567 10.74 20.85 -14.34
CA LYS A 567 11.09 19.62 -13.63
C LYS A 567 12.49 19.66 -13.04
N HIS A 568 13.47 20.09 -13.85
CA HIS A 568 14.87 20.06 -13.50
C HIS A 568 15.34 21.40 -12.91
N ILE A 569 16.32 21.34 -12.01
CA ILE A 569 16.80 22.49 -11.24
C ILE A 569 17.57 23.48 -12.12
N ASP A 570 18.39 22.97 -13.04
CA ASP A 570 19.11 23.75 -14.04
C ASP A 570 18.19 24.53 -15.00
N VAL A 571 17.03 23.96 -15.35
CA VAL A 571 15.99 24.67 -16.13
C VAL A 571 15.37 25.82 -15.33
N MET A 572 15.13 25.62 -14.02
CA MET A 572 14.65 26.68 -13.12
C MET A 572 15.71 27.78 -12.91
N ASP A 573 16.98 27.40 -12.74
CA ASP A 573 18.10 28.35 -12.59
C ASP A 573 18.28 29.22 -13.84
N ALA A 574 18.24 28.61 -15.03
CA ALA A 574 18.32 29.34 -16.30
C ALA A 574 17.14 30.31 -16.49
N ALA A 575 15.94 29.92 -16.06
CA ALA A 575 14.76 30.78 -16.11
C ALA A 575 14.87 31.96 -15.12
N GLU A 576 15.28 31.72 -13.87
CA GLU A 576 15.49 32.76 -12.85
C GLU A 576 16.58 33.77 -13.28
N GLU A 577 17.69 33.31 -13.84
CA GLU A 577 18.73 34.18 -14.39
C GLU A 577 18.19 35.02 -15.57
N HIS A 578 17.36 34.42 -16.42
CA HIS A 578 16.73 35.12 -17.54
C HIS A 578 15.70 36.17 -17.07
N PHE A 579 14.89 35.88 -16.04
CA PHE A 579 13.96 36.85 -15.45
C PHE A 579 14.71 38.04 -14.86
N ALA A 580 15.78 37.79 -14.10
CA ALA A 580 16.63 38.84 -13.52
C ALA A 580 17.25 39.75 -14.60
N LYS A 581 17.77 39.16 -15.70
CA LYS A 581 18.30 39.92 -16.86
C LYS A 581 17.27 40.83 -17.52
N HIS A 582 15.98 40.47 -17.48
CA HIS A 582 14.88 41.22 -18.07
C HIS A 582 14.13 42.13 -17.08
N GLY A 583 14.67 42.30 -15.86
CA GLY A 583 14.09 43.14 -14.82
C GLY A 583 12.80 42.59 -14.21
N VAL A 584 12.51 41.30 -14.39
CA VAL A 584 11.33 40.63 -13.83
C VAL A 584 11.72 39.97 -12.51
N ARG A 585 11.09 40.40 -11.41
CA ARG A 585 11.35 39.81 -10.09
C ARG A 585 10.51 38.55 -9.92
N SER A 586 11.19 37.45 -9.57
CA SER A 586 10.58 36.14 -9.34
C SER A 586 10.81 35.62 -7.92
N ILE A 587 9.90 34.76 -7.46
CA ILE A 587 10.12 33.87 -6.29
C ILE A 587 10.50 32.46 -6.75
N SER A 588 11.00 31.63 -5.83
CA SER A 588 11.38 30.24 -6.14
C SER A 588 10.78 29.22 -5.16
N ILE A 589 10.03 28.24 -5.68
CA ILE A 589 9.35 27.18 -4.93
C ILE A 589 9.90 25.81 -5.35
N ARG A 590 10.86 25.31 -4.57
CA ARG A 590 11.63 24.09 -4.84
C ARG A 590 11.46 23.04 -3.73
N GLY A 591 11.90 21.80 -4.01
CA GLY A 591 11.69 20.64 -3.13
C GLY A 591 12.64 20.57 -1.93
N ASP A 592 13.82 21.16 -2.04
CA ASP A 592 14.89 21.26 -1.04
C ASP A 592 14.64 22.32 0.06
N GLN A 593 13.70 23.22 -0.18
CA GLN A 593 13.37 24.33 0.72
C GLN A 593 12.54 23.91 1.94
N THR A 594 12.75 24.60 3.07
CA THR A 594 11.97 24.42 4.29
C THR A 594 10.52 24.92 4.13
N SER A 595 9.59 24.40 4.95
CA SER A 595 8.17 24.81 4.91
C SER A 595 8.00 26.31 5.20
N ALA A 596 8.77 26.85 6.15
CA ALA A 596 8.73 28.27 6.51
C ALA A 596 9.25 29.18 5.38
N PHE A 597 10.34 28.79 4.71
CA PHE A 597 10.85 29.51 3.54
C PHE A 597 9.80 29.51 2.41
N ARG A 598 9.25 28.32 2.10
CA ARG A 598 8.24 28.17 1.05
C ARG A 598 6.99 29.01 1.29
N GLN A 599 6.50 29.07 2.53
CA GLN A 599 5.34 29.90 2.87
C GLN A 599 5.65 31.40 2.66
N LYS A 600 6.83 31.87 3.09
CA LYS A 600 7.26 33.26 2.87
C LYS A 600 7.30 33.62 1.37
N GLU A 601 7.80 32.73 0.52
CA GLU A 601 7.82 32.95 -0.94
C GLU A 601 6.38 33.02 -1.50
N ILE A 602 5.48 32.10 -1.11
CA ILE A 602 4.06 32.14 -1.51
C ILE A 602 3.41 33.45 -1.06
N ASP A 603 3.65 33.88 0.18
CA ASP A 603 3.11 35.13 0.73
C ASP A 603 3.65 36.36 -0.02
N ALA A 604 4.92 36.34 -0.46
CA ALA A 604 5.47 37.36 -1.32
C ALA A 604 4.82 37.35 -2.71
N PHE A 605 4.66 36.20 -3.36
CA PHE A 605 3.98 36.14 -4.66
C PHE A 605 2.50 36.56 -4.58
N ALA A 606 1.83 36.30 -3.45
CA ALA A 606 0.45 36.74 -3.23
C ALA A 606 0.32 38.25 -2.99
N ASN A 607 1.20 38.84 -2.16
CA ASN A 607 0.99 40.18 -1.59
C ASN A 607 1.97 41.26 -2.10
N ASP A 608 3.14 40.89 -2.64
CA ASP A 608 4.14 41.82 -3.15
C ASP A 608 3.80 42.17 -4.63
N PRO A 609 3.52 43.45 -4.97
CA PRO A 609 3.18 43.85 -6.33
C PRO A 609 4.39 43.80 -7.27
N ASP A 610 5.62 43.91 -6.76
CA ASP A 610 6.83 43.90 -7.60
C ASP A 610 7.18 42.49 -8.08
N VAL A 611 6.64 41.43 -7.44
CA VAL A 611 6.87 40.03 -7.83
C VAL A 611 5.89 39.63 -8.92
N SER A 612 6.37 39.39 -10.14
CA SER A 612 5.52 39.02 -11.29
C SER A 612 5.54 37.52 -11.62
N VAL A 613 6.59 36.78 -11.27
CA VAL A 613 6.74 35.36 -11.64
C VAL A 613 6.96 34.46 -10.44
N ALA A 614 6.29 33.31 -10.41
CA ALA A 614 6.60 32.22 -9.49
C ALA A 614 7.26 31.05 -10.22
N VAL A 615 8.53 30.79 -9.94
CA VAL A 615 9.26 29.62 -10.46
C VAL A 615 9.00 28.45 -9.51
N ALA A 616 8.39 27.37 -10.00
CA ALA A 616 7.99 26.24 -9.19
C ALA A 616 8.39 24.91 -9.82
N SER A 617 8.80 23.94 -9.02
CA SER A 617 9.00 22.58 -9.54
C SER A 617 7.65 21.93 -9.86
N LEU A 618 7.55 21.20 -10.99
CA LEU A 618 6.43 20.31 -11.28
C LEU A 618 6.20 19.30 -10.16
N THR A 619 7.26 18.81 -9.52
CA THR A 619 7.15 17.92 -8.36
C THR A 619 6.61 18.64 -7.11
N ALA A 620 6.75 19.97 -7.04
CA ALA A 620 6.14 20.80 -6.01
C ALA A 620 4.63 21.02 -6.25
N ALA A 621 4.05 20.57 -7.37
CA ALA A 621 2.59 20.56 -7.56
C ALA A 621 1.85 19.67 -6.54
N GLY A 622 2.52 18.67 -5.95
CA GLY A 622 1.98 17.86 -4.85
C GLY A 622 1.97 18.55 -3.48
N VAL A 623 2.46 19.79 -3.37
CA VAL A 623 2.72 20.50 -2.09
C VAL A 623 1.50 21.25 -1.54
N GLY A 624 0.36 21.23 -2.23
CA GLY A 624 -0.85 21.95 -1.77
C GLY A 624 -0.69 23.47 -1.81
N LEU A 625 0.13 23.98 -2.72
CA LEU A 625 0.33 25.42 -2.95
C LEU A 625 -1.00 26.11 -3.28
N ASN A 626 -1.13 27.37 -2.85
CA ASN A 626 -2.17 28.27 -3.36
C ASN A 626 -1.50 29.34 -4.23
N LEU A 627 -1.74 29.28 -5.54
CA LEU A 627 -1.18 30.20 -6.54
C LEU A 627 -2.29 30.87 -7.37
N GLN A 628 -3.52 30.91 -6.84
CA GLN A 628 -4.72 31.48 -7.51
C GLN A 628 -4.61 32.99 -7.85
N VAL A 629 -3.58 33.68 -7.37
CA VAL A 629 -3.27 35.08 -7.70
C VAL A 629 -2.72 35.27 -9.12
N ALA A 630 -2.37 34.18 -9.80
CA ALA A 630 -2.10 34.13 -11.23
C ALA A 630 -3.33 33.61 -11.98
N SER A 631 -3.43 33.93 -13.27
CA SER A 631 -4.35 33.29 -14.22
C SER A 631 -3.62 32.55 -15.34
N ASN A 632 -2.30 32.70 -15.42
CA ASN A 632 -1.48 32.17 -16.50
C ASN A 632 -0.35 31.28 -15.96
N VAL A 633 -0.18 30.14 -16.61
CA VAL A 633 0.78 29.09 -16.25
C VAL A 633 1.61 28.72 -17.47
N VAL A 634 2.92 28.67 -17.34
CA VAL A 634 3.85 28.18 -18.37
C VAL A 634 4.45 26.86 -17.90
N LEU A 635 4.21 25.79 -18.66
CA LEU A 635 4.79 24.47 -18.46
C LEU A 635 6.00 24.34 -19.39
N ALA A 636 7.19 24.69 -18.88
CA ALA A 636 8.44 24.69 -19.65
C ALA A 636 8.95 23.27 -19.93
N GLU A 637 8.61 22.32 -19.06
CA GLU A 637 8.90 20.89 -19.23
C GLU A 637 7.61 20.08 -19.05
N LEU A 638 7.59 18.87 -19.62
CA LEU A 638 6.49 17.92 -19.45
C LEU A 638 6.87 16.81 -18.46
N SER A 639 5.93 16.45 -17.60
CA SER A 639 5.99 15.23 -16.79
C SER A 639 5.62 14.00 -17.63
N TRP A 640 6.10 12.82 -17.23
CA TRP A 640 5.74 11.53 -17.87
C TRP A 640 4.27 11.12 -17.66
N THR A 641 3.49 11.89 -16.88
CA THR A 641 2.08 11.65 -16.59
C THR A 641 1.30 12.96 -16.69
N SER A 642 0.04 12.89 -17.16
CA SER A 642 -0.88 14.03 -17.19
C SER A 642 -1.30 14.50 -15.79
N ALA A 643 -1.25 13.59 -14.81
CA ALA A 643 -1.61 13.87 -13.42
C ALA A 643 -0.74 14.97 -12.80
N GLU A 644 0.59 14.92 -12.96
CA GLU A 644 1.50 15.95 -12.45
C GLU A 644 1.22 17.33 -13.07
N GLN A 645 0.93 17.40 -14.38
CA GLN A 645 0.58 18.65 -15.08
C GLN A 645 -0.77 19.20 -14.57
N THR A 646 -1.77 18.33 -14.46
CA THR A 646 -3.12 18.70 -13.99
C THR A 646 -3.07 19.22 -12.55
N GLN A 647 -2.34 18.53 -11.67
CA GLN A 647 -2.10 18.98 -10.29
C GLN A 647 -1.36 20.32 -10.21
N ALA A 648 -0.47 20.62 -11.17
CA ALA A 648 0.24 21.90 -11.24
C ALA A 648 -0.70 23.05 -11.67
N ILE A 649 -1.45 22.86 -12.75
CA ILE A 649 -2.42 23.84 -13.26
C ILE A 649 -3.52 24.11 -12.22
N ASP A 650 -3.99 23.08 -11.50
CA ASP A 650 -5.02 23.22 -10.46
C ASP A 650 -4.52 23.87 -9.15
N ARG A 651 -3.25 24.29 -9.06
CA ARG A 651 -2.78 25.25 -8.03
C ARG A 651 -3.18 26.69 -8.35
N VAL A 652 -3.56 26.95 -9.60
CA VAL A 652 -3.96 28.24 -10.16
C VAL A 652 -5.45 28.21 -10.53
N HIS A 653 -5.92 27.11 -11.13
CA HIS A 653 -7.32 26.85 -11.46
C HIS A 653 -8.06 26.16 -10.29
N ARG A 654 -8.42 26.96 -9.27
CA ARG A 654 -9.09 26.52 -8.03
C ARG A 654 -10.26 27.45 -7.67
N ILE A 655 -11.15 27.00 -6.77
CA ILE A 655 -12.19 27.83 -6.14
C ILE A 655 -11.57 29.15 -5.62
N GLY A 656 -12.17 30.28 -5.99
CA GLY A 656 -11.65 31.62 -5.68
C GLY A 656 -10.91 32.28 -6.84
N GLN A 657 -10.64 31.55 -7.92
CA GLN A 657 -10.15 32.10 -9.18
C GLN A 657 -11.26 32.91 -9.88
N ALA A 658 -10.94 34.13 -10.32
CA ALA A 658 -11.87 35.04 -11.01
C ALA A 658 -11.59 35.17 -12.52
N GLU A 659 -10.42 34.72 -13.01
CA GLU A 659 -10.02 34.82 -14.41
C GLU A 659 -9.90 33.44 -15.10
N PRO A 660 -10.15 33.34 -16.43
CA PRO A 660 -9.88 32.13 -17.22
C PRO A 660 -8.43 31.69 -17.13
N VAL A 661 -8.19 30.44 -16.69
CA VAL A 661 -6.82 29.95 -16.49
C VAL A 661 -6.27 29.33 -17.77
N THR A 662 -5.18 29.90 -18.28
CA THR A 662 -4.48 29.35 -19.46
C THR A 662 -3.15 28.71 -19.06
N ALA A 663 -2.98 27.45 -19.46
CA ALA A 663 -1.76 26.68 -19.28
C ALA A 663 -1.06 26.50 -20.64
N TRP A 664 0.08 27.15 -20.80
CA TRP A 664 0.91 27.15 -21.99
C TRP A 664 1.95 26.04 -21.92
N ARG A 665 1.82 24.99 -22.74
CA ARG A 665 2.82 23.91 -22.85
C ARG A 665 3.86 24.29 -23.87
N ILE A 666 5.12 24.40 -23.45
CA ILE A 666 6.25 24.68 -24.34
C ILE A 666 6.74 23.34 -24.89
N ILE A 667 6.57 23.10 -26.19
CA ILE A 667 6.86 21.81 -26.84
C ILE A 667 7.98 22.01 -27.87
N ALA A 668 9.05 21.22 -27.80
CA ALA A 668 10.09 21.21 -28.83
C ALA A 668 9.58 20.46 -30.07
N ALA A 669 9.27 21.22 -31.12
CA ALA A 669 8.86 20.69 -32.41
C ALA A 669 9.99 19.83 -33.02
N HIS A 670 9.61 18.82 -33.81
CA HIS A 670 10.56 17.90 -34.47
C HIS A 670 11.52 17.18 -33.50
N THR A 671 11.05 16.85 -32.30
CA THR A 671 11.73 16.00 -31.31
C THR A 671 10.73 15.05 -30.64
N ILE A 672 11.23 14.04 -29.94
CA ILE A 672 10.44 13.14 -29.08
C ILE A 672 9.48 13.86 -28.10
N ASP A 673 9.74 15.13 -27.72
CA ASP A 673 8.93 15.93 -26.79
C ASP A 673 7.49 16.14 -27.30
N ALA A 674 7.32 16.33 -28.62
CA ALA A 674 6.00 16.41 -29.25
C ALA A 674 5.25 15.07 -29.17
N LYS A 675 5.94 13.95 -29.38
CA LYS A 675 5.35 12.60 -29.22
C LYS A 675 4.98 12.32 -27.78
N ILE A 676 5.79 12.78 -26.82
CA ILE A 676 5.50 12.66 -25.39
C ILE A 676 4.21 13.44 -25.03
N ALA A 677 4.02 14.65 -25.54
CA ALA A 677 2.79 15.42 -25.35
C ALA A 677 1.54 14.67 -25.87
N GLU A 678 1.59 14.19 -27.12
CA GLU A 678 0.51 13.40 -27.76
C GLU A 678 0.15 12.15 -26.94
N LEU A 679 1.17 11.40 -26.48
CA LEU A 679 1.00 10.19 -25.68
C LEU A 679 0.43 10.46 -24.28
N ILE A 680 0.74 11.63 -23.69
CA ILE A 680 0.18 12.07 -22.41
C ILE A 680 -1.31 12.40 -22.57
N ASP A 681 -1.70 13.10 -23.64
CA ASP A 681 -3.08 13.49 -23.86
C ASP A 681 -3.99 12.29 -24.18
N SER A 682 -3.51 11.37 -25.02
CA SER A 682 -4.20 10.10 -25.31
C SER A 682 -4.51 9.29 -24.04
N LYS A 683 -3.56 9.26 -23.08
CA LYS A 683 -3.71 8.53 -21.80
C LYS A 683 -4.46 9.32 -20.73
N ALA A 684 -4.38 10.65 -20.74
CA ALA A 684 -5.25 11.51 -19.94
C ALA A 684 -6.73 11.25 -20.29
N GLY A 685 -7.01 11.05 -21.59
CA GLY A 685 -8.28 10.54 -22.08
C GLY A 685 -8.72 9.29 -21.35
N LEU A 686 -7.92 8.19 -21.40
CA LEU A 686 -8.24 6.90 -20.77
C LEU A 686 -8.60 7.01 -19.27
N ALA A 687 -7.79 7.73 -18.49
CA ALA A 687 -8.01 7.93 -17.05
C ALA A 687 -9.31 8.72 -16.76
N ALA A 688 -9.69 9.65 -17.66
CA ALA A 688 -10.97 10.33 -17.58
C ALA A 688 -12.13 9.38 -17.94
N ARG A 689 -12.07 8.59 -19.02
CA ARG A 689 -13.20 7.73 -19.47
C ARG A 689 -13.67 6.78 -18.37
N ALA A 690 -12.72 6.12 -17.72
CA ALA A 690 -13.02 5.10 -16.71
C ALA A 690 -13.83 5.63 -15.52
N LEU A 691 -13.80 6.94 -15.24
CA LEU A 691 -14.51 7.56 -14.12
C LEU A 691 -15.48 8.70 -14.50
N ASP A 692 -15.38 9.27 -15.69
CA ASP A 692 -16.26 10.34 -16.20
C ASP A 692 -17.22 9.83 -17.28
N GLY A 693 -17.00 8.64 -17.86
CA GLY A 693 -18.04 7.85 -18.53
C GLY A 693 -18.00 7.72 -20.05
N SER A 694 -17.04 8.32 -20.77
CA SER A 694 -17.07 8.45 -22.25
C SER A 694 -16.88 7.13 -23.03
N ASP A 695 -17.65 6.95 -24.11
CA ASP A 695 -17.77 5.70 -24.90
C ASP A 695 -16.73 5.50 -26.03
N ASP A 696 -15.64 6.27 -26.10
CA ASP A 696 -14.64 6.18 -27.19
C ASP A 696 -13.72 4.94 -27.10
N GLU A 697 -13.33 4.37 -28.26
CA GLU A 697 -12.53 3.13 -28.38
C GLU A 697 -11.22 3.11 -27.57
N ILE A 698 -11.00 2.01 -26.84
CA ILE A 698 -9.89 1.86 -25.89
C ILE A 698 -8.61 1.42 -26.63
N VAL A 699 -7.55 2.21 -26.50
CA VAL A 699 -6.20 1.87 -26.98
C VAL A 699 -5.43 1.16 -25.86
N ALA A 700 -4.69 0.10 -26.21
CA ALA A 700 -4.07 -0.82 -25.26
C ALA A 700 -3.08 -0.17 -24.27
N GLU A 701 -3.02 -0.74 -23.08
CA GLU A 701 -2.27 -0.25 -21.92
C GLU A 701 -0.75 -0.30 -22.13
N SER A 702 -0.07 0.83 -21.90
CA SER A 702 1.40 0.90 -21.89
C SER A 702 1.93 2.07 -21.06
N ASN A 703 3.21 2.03 -20.65
CA ASN A 703 3.89 3.18 -20.04
C ASN A 703 4.20 4.24 -21.13
N VAL A 704 3.99 5.55 -20.87
CA VAL A 704 4.36 6.64 -21.80
C VAL A 704 5.82 6.53 -22.28
N GLN A 705 6.74 6.17 -21.39
CA GLN A 705 8.17 6.00 -21.72
C GLN A 705 8.40 4.85 -22.71
N LEU A 706 7.68 3.75 -22.52
CA LEU A 706 7.75 2.57 -23.40
C LEU A 706 7.09 2.85 -24.74
N GLU A 707 5.97 3.57 -24.74
CA GLU A 707 5.26 3.94 -25.96
C GLU A 707 6.01 4.97 -26.81
N ALA A 708 6.74 5.90 -26.17
CA ALA A 708 7.61 6.84 -26.87
C ALA A 708 8.78 6.10 -27.56
N LEU A 709 9.42 5.14 -26.86
CA LEU A 709 10.43 4.25 -27.45
C LEU A 709 9.87 3.36 -28.57
N ALA A 710 8.66 2.84 -28.39
CA ALA A 710 7.98 2.03 -29.40
C ALA A 710 7.61 2.86 -30.63
N SER A 711 7.14 4.10 -30.46
CA SER A 711 6.86 5.01 -31.59
C SER A 711 8.13 5.30 -32.37
N LEU A 712 9.22 5.74 -31.74
CA LEU A 712 10.49 6.00 -32.43
C LEU A 712 10.97 4.81 -33.27
N LEU A 713 10.79 3.58 -32.76
CA LEU A 713 11.12 2.37 -33.50
C LEU A 713 10.11 2.05 -34.63
N ARG A 714 8.80 2.27 -34.44
CA ARG A 714 7.78 2.14 -35.50
C ARG A 714 8.06 3.12 -36.64
N ASP A 715 8.28 4.38 -36.30
CA ASP A 715 8.49 5.49 -37.25
C ASP A 715 9.75 5.22 -38.09
N ALA A 716 10.87 4.83 -37.45
CA ALA A 716 12.10 4.47 -38.14
C ALA A 716 12.02 3.17 -38.98
N LEU A 717 11.18 2.20 -38.59
CA LEU A 717 10.91 1.01 -39.40
C LEU A 717 10.05 1.36 -40.64
N ALA A 718 9.11 2.30 -40.51
CA ALA A 718 8.31 2.80 -41.62
C ALA A 718 9.17 3.60 -42.63
N GLU A 719 10.15 4.38 -42.17
CA GLU A 719 11.13 5.07 -43.04
C GLU A 719 12.11 4.12 -43.75
N THR A 720 12.31 2.91 -43.22
CA THR A 720 13.23 1.90 -43.79
C THR A 720 12.52 0.90 -44.74
N SER A 721 11.19 0.98 -44.87
CA SER A 721 10.34 0.05 -45.63
C SER A 721 9.93 0.61 -46.99
#